data_AF-A0A010QDE3-F1
#
_entry.id   AF-A0A010QDE3-F1
#
_cell.length_a   1.000
_cell.length_b   1.000
_cell.length_c   1.000
_cell.angle_alpha   90.00
_cell.angle_beta   90.00
_cell.angle_gamma   90.00
#
_symmetry.space_group_name_H-M   'P 1'
#
loop_
_entity.id
_entity.type
_entity.pdbx_description
1 polymer ?
#
loop_
_entity_poly.entity_id
_entity_poly.type
_entity_poly.pdbx_seq_one_letter_code
_entity_poly.pdbx_strand_id
1 'polypeptide(L)'
;MSVQLGVSGETLIPQSTSYGMLIGLGIGFCGVILAAVKIQKAYLAEDSGTSEMFMVANRSVGTGLTASAVFSSWMWINETVFSAAFCYKFGLAVPFWWSTGLCFQIALMAALGVLAKIRVPYAHTSLEIIRLRYGWIGHIVFIILNITNNVFGCAGMILTGSQLIYGISGMHFVAATILIPLGVVLYTAVGGLKATFITDYLHTLIALILIIYFTLKVLTHDAVGGLGGLYDKVVATASENLIDGNYKGSLLTMKSRDAIIWGLILKFGNLALVVMDTAFWQKSFATEVNATVPGYNLAAVAIFGIPWGLGTVIGLTARALHNTPIWPGYPHEFTSAQVNAGLVMPYTIKALIGDQGIDAFLVLVFMALTSTVSSSMIAVSSILSFDVYKTYLNPKASDKKLVHVSHLTVVFHAVFITAISLALNYGGADMTWIGYFRPILSCPGIIPLGLTLCWSGQTRLAAIASPILGFLTGLGIWLGTAHVIYGEINMKTTEGSLPALYGAIGSFFSPALYSVLLSLYKPEKFDWRRFLVAEIAEETQLKENTEKEEAKNDGNTSSNSEGEPPVSSLFNTEKPGDAEKNTVTAAGEKLPPAVSSKDNALAGEVNLDDVCHPFDDDTIKLLYRWYRIAWYMFVAIVLVTFILWPMPLYRDYIFEKTFFKSWTTVAIIWQFFAFFAVVVYPLYDGRYEIVRGVKGVWHSKVDLSHNIAESRVMANLMMNNSSVDKASLEVGITAFIDQAHIEVEKQSDADLVRDRRRQVINEYLESNVPEFAKLQTLRRKGWENAAGDTFFENQRNAADNADDRVCQFFFEVMKKVASEIHTATGAFDISRAGIGKGRILDMCMAPGGFLDVALDMNWKSRAIGFSLPHEDGGHKLRLQPTPYLDQRWMDITMLAADMGKAVIPSDHPDFSKFHTERQLTEDNIFDLAFCDGQVLRTQDRADYRDKNMSEARRLSCAQLALSLEHLRPGGIMIILLHKPEAWRTILQLRLFNKFSNIFAKKPRTSHKKRSSFYLIATNVQNKHPAAIGAIACWKKMWNDLTFGVEDNVADDSVGEEEPSVEEVLEDFGEHLVRLGRSVWHIQGQALEKAPFIQGK
;
A
#
# COMPACT_ATOMS: atom_id res chain seq x y z
N MET A 1 -11.86 13.40 47.42
CA MET A 1 -13.11 12.62 47.28
C MET A 1 -12.77 11.36 46.49
N SER A 2 -12.45 10.27 47.19
CA SER A 2 -11.96 9.04 46.57
C SER A 2 -13.12 8.19 46.07
N VAL A 3 -13.40 8.23 44.77
CA VAL A 3 -14.20 7.18 44.12
C VAL A 3 -13.42 5.88 44.27
N GLN A 4 -13.93 4.93 45.06
CA GLN A 4 -13.38 3.58 45.07
C GLN A 4 -13.68 2.96 43.70
N LEU A 5 -12.63 2.75 42.91
CA LEU A 5 -12.61 1.66 41.94
C LEU A 5 -13.00 0.41 42.72
N GLY A 6 -14.09 -0.27 42.33
CA GLY A 6 -14.70 -1.39 43.08
C GLY A 6 -13.86 -2.67 43.08
N VAL A 7 -12.55 -2.55 42.97
CA VAL A 7 -11.58 -3.60 42.68
C VAL A 7 -10.37 -3.42 43.61
N SER A 8 -10.58 -3.65 44.91
CA SER A 8 -9.47 -3.90 45.84
C SER A 8 -8.94 -5.33 45.61
N GLY A 9 -8.36 -5.56 44.43
CA GLY A 9 -7.66 -6.79 44.10
C GLY A 9 -6.40 -6.92 44.94
N GLU A 10 -5.99 -8.16 45.19
CA GLU A 10 -4.68 -8.41 45.77
C GLU A 10 -3.61 -8.05 44.75
N THR A 11 -2.52 -7.43 45.22
CA THR A 11 -1.43 -7.00 44.35
C THR A 11 -0.62 -8.21 43.90
N LEU A 12 -1.01 -8.80 42.77
CA LEU A 12 -0.44 -10.03 42.21
C LEU A 12 1.03 -9.85 41.79
N ILE A 13 1.43 -8.62 41.43
CA ILE A 13 2.80 -8.20 41.09
C ILE A 13 3.04 -6.75 41.56
N PRO A 14 4.29 -6.32 41.80
CA PRO A 14 4.60 -4.94 42.18
C PRO A 14 4.19 -3.89 41.14
N GLN A 15 3.79 -2.70 41.59
CA GLN A 15 3.47 -1.55 40.72
C GLN A 15 4.62 -1.21 39.75
N SER A 16 5.87 -1.34 40.20
CA SER A 16 7.08 -1.10 39.40
C SER A 16 7.15 -1.99 38.16
N THR A 17 6.65 -3.22 38.23
CA THR A 17 6.55 -4.12 37.07
C THR A 17 5.59 -3.55 36.04
N SER A 18 4.38 -3.13 36.41
CA SER A 18 3.41 -2.57 35.46
C SER A 18 3.86 -1.24 34.84
N TYR A 19 4.46 -0.33 35.63
CA TYR A 19 5.08 0.89 35.08
C TYR A 19 6.23 0.55 34.13
N GLY A 20 7.14 -0.35 34.54
CA GLY A 20 8.30 -0.77 33.74
C GLY A 20 7.91 -1.46 32.44
N MET A 21 6.84 -2.28 32.45
CA MET A 21 6.34 -2.96 31.26
C MET A 21 5.60 -2.01 30.32
N LEU A 22 4.69 -1.15 30.80
CA LEU A 22 4.01 -0.18 29.92
C LEU A 22 4.99 0.78 29.24
N ILE A 23 5.95 1.32 29.99
CA ILE A 23 6.94 2.27 29.46
C ILE A 23 7.99 1.53 28.61
N GLY A 24 8.53 0.42 29.12
CA GLY A 24 9.60 -0.33 28.47
C GLY A 24 9.16 -1.06 27.20
N LEU A 25 7.98 -1.68 27.20
CA LEU A 25 7.40 -2.26 25.97
C LEU A 25 7.00 -1.16 24.99
N GLY A 26 6.47 -0.02 25.46
CA GLY A 26 6.17 1.14 24.60
C GLY A 26 7.40 1.64 23.84
N ILE A 27 8.50 1.90 24.56
CA ILE A 27 9.75 2.37 23.96
C ILE A 27 10.40 1.28 23.09
N GLY A 28 10.47 0.03 23.58
CA GLY A 28 11.10 -1.07 22.87
C GLY A 28 10.37 -1.44 21.57
N PHE A 29 9.04 -1.53 21.62
CA PHE A 29 8.21 -1.81 20.45
C PHE A 29 8.25 -0.65 19.44
N CYS A 30 8.23 0.61 19.90
CA CYS A 30 8.47 1.77 19.04
C CYS A 30 9.82 1.66 18.32
N GLY A 31 10.89 1.28 19.02
CA GLY A 31 12.21 1.03 18.42
C GLY A 31 12.19 -0.05 17.33
N VAL A 32 11.44 -1.15 17.53
CA VAL A 32 11.24 -2.20 16.52
C VAL A 32 10.48 -1.68 15.29
N ILE A 33 9.40 -0.91 15.46
CA ILE A 33 8.64 -0.35 14.33
C ILE A 33 9.47 0.69 13.58
N LEU A 34 10.19 1.59 14.27
CA LEU A 34 11.07 2.57 13.62
C LEU A 34 12.21 1.90 12.84
N ALA A 35 12.77 0.80 13.36
CA ALA A 35 13.75 0.00 12.63
C ALA A 35 13.14 -0.66 11.37
N ALA A 36 11.94 -1.24 11.48
CA ALA A 36 11.24 -1.84 10.34
C ALA A 36 10.93 -0.81 9.24
N VAL A 37 10.39 0.36 9.61
CA VAL A 37 10.12 1.48 8.68
C VAL A 37 11.40 1.97 8.00
N LYS A 38 12.51 2.09 8.75
CA LYS A 38 13.81 2.47 8.17
C LYS A 38 14.33 1.44 7.17
N ILE A 39 14.12 0.14 7.44
CA ILE A 39 14.47 -0.96 6.51
C ILE A 39 13.59 -0.92 5.25
N GLN A 40 12.27 -0.71 5.37
CA GLN A 40 11.38 -0.56 4.21
C GLN A 40 11.81 0.61 3.31
N LYS A 41 12.03 1.79 3.91
CA LYS A 41 12.43 2.98 3.15
C LYS A 41 13.79 2.81 2.46
N ALA A 42 14.75 2.14 3.11
CA ALA A 42 16.09 1.92 2.55
C ALA A 42 16.16 0.83 1.46
N TYR A 43 15.43 -0.29 1.62
CA TYR A 43 15.63 -1.50 0.80
C TYR A 43 14.44 -1.92 -0.08
N LEU A 44 13.25 -1.36 0.13
CA LEU A 44 12.04 -1.66 -0.65
C LEU A 44 11.55 -0.46 -1.49
N ALA A 45 12.22 0.70 -1.40
CA ALA A 45 11.83 1.96 -2.04
C ALA A 45 10.43 2.49 -1.63
N GLU A 46 10.00 2.15 -0.41
CA GLU A 46 8.70 2.51 0.15
C GLU A 46 8.79 3.80 0.98
N ASP A 47 8.51 4.97 0.37
CA ASP A 47 8.45 6.24 1.11
C ASP A 47 7.03 6.56 1.58
N SER A 48 6.84 6.63 2.90
CA SER A 48 5.57 7.00 3.56
C SER A 48 5.23 8.50 3.48
N GLY A 49 6.04 9.31 2.79
CA GLY A 49 5.85 10.76 2.67
C GLY A 49 4.69 11.24 1.77
N THR A 50 4.08 10.36 0.95
CA THR A 50 2.89 10.70 0.14
C THR A 50 1.60 10.35 0.88
N SER A 51 0.52 11.10 0.64
CA SER A 51 -0.76 10.85 1.31
C SER A 51 -1.35 9.48 0.91
N GLU A 52 -1.15 9.07 -0.34
CA GLU A 52 -1.60 7.77 -0.87
C GLU A 52 -0.92 6.58 -0.18
N MET A 53 0.40 6.65 0.03
CA MET A 53 1.14 5.61 0.74
C MET A 53 0.78 5.60 2.23
N PHE A 54 0.60 6.78 2.83
CA PHE A 54 0.18 6.93 4.22
C PHE A 54 -1.23 6.37 4.49
N MET A 55 -2.17 6.56 3.57
CA MET A 55 -3.62 6.31 3.78
C MET A 55 -4.14 4.98 3.25
N VAL A 56 -3.55 4.45 2.16
CA VAL A 56 -3.99 3.19 1.50
C VAL A 56 -2.82 2.32 1.04
N ALA A 57 -1.58 2.56 1.52
CA ALA A 57 -0.41 1.72 1.24
C ALA A 57 -0.19 1.43 -0.27
N ASN A 58 -0.53 2.39 -1.14
CA ASN A 58 -0.54 2.27 -2.60
C ASN A 58 -1.27 1.02 -3.15
N ARG A 59 -2.32 0.54 -2.44
CA ARG A 59 -3.13 -0.66 -2.78
C ARG A 59 -2.31 -1.95 -3.00
N SER A 60 -1.15 -2.04 -2.35
CA SER A 60 -0.10 -3.05 -2.58
C SER A 60 -0.02 -4.16 -1.52
N VAL A 61 -1.11 -4.41 -0.77
CA VAL A 61 -1.09 -5.41 0.32
C VAL A 61 -1.65 -6.76 -0.12
N GLY A 62 -0.79 -7.78 -0.07
CA GLY A 62 -1.11 -9.18 -0.38
C GLY A 62 -2.01 -9.88 0.65
N THR A 63 -2.34 -11.14 0.39
CA THR A 63 -3.41 -11.87 1.08
C THR A 63 -3.06 -12.20 2.53
N GLY A 64 -1.86 -12.70 2.79
CA GLY A 64 -1.44 -13.11 4.13
C GLY A 64 -1.34 -11.92 5.09
N LEU A 65 -0.68 -10.84 4.66
CA LEU A 65 -0.55 -9.63 5.47
C LEU A 65 -1.90 -8.94 5.71
N THR A 66 -2.82 -9.00 4.74
CA THR A 66 -4.23 -8.61 4.93
C THR A 66 -4.89 -9.43 6.03
N ALA A 67 -4.82 -10.77 5.96
CA ALA A 67 -5.45 -11.65 6.95
C ALA A 67 -4.92 -11.40 8.37
N SER A 68 -3.60 -11.22 8.50
CA SER A 68 -2.96 -10.89 9.78
C SER A 68 -3.42 -9.55 10.34
N ALA A 69 -3.45 -8.50 9.52
CA ALA A 69 -3.81 -7.18 10.03
C ALA A 69 -5.32 -7.02 10.32
N VAL A 70 -6.19 -7.67 9.55
CA VAL A 70 -7.64 -7.74 9.83
C VAL A 70 -7.91 -8.54 11.10
N PHE A 71 -7.14 -9.60 11.37
CA PHE A 71 -7.18 -10.33 12.63
C PHE A 71 -6.69 -9.46 13.80
N SER A 72 -5.56 -8.74 13.65
CA SER A 72 -5.01 -7.87 14.70
C SER A 72 -5.94 -6.74 15.10
N SER A 73 -6.56 -6.05 14.13
CA SER A 73 -7.52 -4.97 14.42
C SER A 73 -8.78 -5.47 15.13
N TRP A 74 -9.07 -6.77 15.10
CA TRP A 74 -10.12 -7.37 15.93
C TRP A 74 -9.62 -7.98 17.24
N MET A 75 -8.39 -8.49 17.32
CA MET A 75 -7.88 -9.23 18.48
C MET A 75 -7.71 -8.31 19.72
N TRP A 76 -8.78 -8.14 20.46
CA TRP A 76 -8.92 -7.21 21.59
C TRP A 76 -8.74 -7.92 22.94
N ILE A 77 -8.67 -7.12 24.01
CA ILE A 77 -8.62 -7.60 25.39
C ILE A 77 -9.92 -8.34 25.81
N ASN A 78 -11.01 -8.12 25.05
CA ASN A 78 -12.34 -8.62 25.35
C ASN A 78 -12.46 -10.14 25.10
N GLU A 79 -12.29 -10.62 23.88
CA GLU A 79 -12.35 -12.06 23.58
C GLU A 79 -11.14 -12.85 24.09
N THR A 80 -10.05 -12.18 24.46
CA THR A 80 -8.89 -12.83 25.11
C THR A 80 -9.12 -13.00 26.61
N VAL A 81 -9.33 -11.90 27.35
CA VAL A 81 -9.45 -11.91 28.82
C VAL A 81 -10.89 -12.09 29.29
N PHE A 82 -11.83 -11.33 28.73
CA PHE A 82 -13.23 -11.35 29.17
C PHE A 82 -14.00 -12.57 28.68
N SER A 83 -13.56 -13.29 27.65
CA SER A 83 -14.14 -14.59 27.28
C SER A 83 -13.97 -15.63 28.40
N ALA A 84 -12.82 -15.64 29.09
CA ALA A 84 -12.60 -16.46 30.28
C ALA A 84 -13.46 -15.96 31.46
N ALA A 85 -13.59 -14.65 31.65
CA ALA A 85 -14.42 -14.08 32.71
C ALA A 85 -15.92 -14.40 32.53
N PHE A 86 -16.44 -14.33 31.31
CA PHE A 86 -17.81 -14.70 31.01
C PHE A 86 -18.03 -16.22 30.93
N CYS A 87 -17.00 -17.00 30.59
CA CYS A 87 -17.05 -18.46 30.75
C CYS A 87 -17.15 -18.86 32.24
N TYR A 88 -16.46 -18.14 33.13
CA TYR A 88 -16.67 -18.27 34.58
C TYR A 88 -18.09 -17.81 34.97
N LYS A 89 -18.59 -16.69 34.41
CA LYS A 89 -19.90 -16.13 34.77
C LYS A 89 -21.10 -16.97 34.30
N PHE A 90 -21.03 -17.60 33.12
CA PHE A 90 -22.17 -18.25 32.44
C PHE A 90 -21.92 -19.68 31.92
N GLY A 91 -20.69 -20.20 31.99
CA GLY A 91 -20.32 -21.52 31.48
C GLY A 91 -19.79 -21.53 30.04
N LEU A 92 -19.55 -22.74 29.50
CA LEU A 92 -18.80 -22.96 28.25
C LEU A 92 -19.44 -22.32 27.00
N ALA A 93 -20.75 -21.99 27.08
CA ALA A 93 -21.52 -21.47 25.97
C ALA A 93 -20.98 -20.11 25.48
N VAL A 94 -20.50 -19.25 26.39
CA VAL A 94 -20.07 -17.90 26.02
C VAL A 94 -18.80 -17.88 25.15
N PRO A 95 -17.69 -18.60 25.47
CA PRO A 95 -16.57 -18.79 24.56
C PRO A 95 -16.95 -19.08 23.10
N PHE A 96 -17.93 -19.95 22.87
CA PHE A 96 -18.42 -20.26 21.54
C PHE A 96 -19.26 -19.11 20.96
N TRP A 97 -20.27 -18.61 21.69
CA TRP A 97 -21.09 -17.49 21.22
C TRP A 97 -20.25 -16.24 20.88
N TRP A 98 -19.19 -15.97 21.65
CA TRP A 98 -18.21 -14.91 21.39
C TRP A 98 -17.52 -15.11 20.04
N SER A 99 -17.04 -16.33 19.77
CA SER A 99 -16.43 -16.72 18.49
C SER A 99 -17.36 -16.46 17.30
N THR A 100 -18.64 -16.86 17.42
CA THR A 100 -19.68 -16.60 16.42
C THR A 100 -20.05 -15.11 16.29
N GLY A 101 -19.62 -14.26 17.21
CA GLY A 101 -19.79 -12.80 17.21
C GLY A 101 -18.54 -12.03 16.76
N LEU A 102 -17.51 -12.73 16.28
CA LEU A 102 -16.29 -12.14 15.68
C LEU A 102 -16.20 -12.40 14.17
N CYS A 103 -16.64 -13.57 13.70
CA CYS A 103 -16.43 -14.01 12.32
C CYS A 103 -17.31 -13.31 11.26
N PHE A 104 -18.60 -13.15 11.52
CA PHE A 104 -19.58 -12.87 10.45
C PHE A 104 -19.48 -11.44 9.90
N GLN A 105 -19.15 -10.45 10.74
CA GLN A 105 -18.95 -9.06 10.32
C GLN A 105 -17.69 -8.88 9.47
N ILE A 106 -16.64 -9.69 9.70
CA ILE A 106 -15.42 -9.68 8.87
C ILE A 106 -15.74 -10.23 7.48
N ALA A 107 -16.53 -11.31 7.40
CA ALA A 107 -17.02 -11.87 6.14
C ALA A 107 -17.97 -10.91 5.38
N LEU A 108 -18.81 -10.14 6.09
CA LEU A 108 -19.59 -9.07 5.47
C LEU A 108 -18.69 -7.98 4.89
N MET A 109 -17.63 -7.61 5.62
CA MET A 109 -16.67 -6.60 5.18
C MET A 109 -15.87 -7.05 3.96
N ALA A 110 -15.60 -8.35 3.80
CA ALA A 110 -15.07 -8.90 2.54
C ALA A 110 -16.00 -8.60 1.35
N ALA A 111 -17.32 -8.74 1.54
CA ALA A 111 -18.32 -8.50 0.50
C ALA A 111 -18.55 -7.01 0.22
N LEU A 112 -18.55 -6.15 1.24
CA LEU A 112 -18.65 -4.69 1.10
C LEU A 112 -17.37 -4.08 0.51
N GLY A 113 -16.20 -4.55 0.93
CA GLY A 113 -14.90 -4.06 0.47
C GLY A 113 -14.64 -4.33 -1.01
N VAL A 114 -14.91 -5.55 -1.48
CA VAL A 114 -14.81 -5.86 -2.92
C VAL A 114 -15.89 -5.14 -3.73
N LEU A 115 -17.08 -4.88 -3.16
CA LEU A 115 -18.13 -4.09 -3.81
C LEU A 115 -17.76 -2.61 -3.92
N ALA A 116 -17.02 -2.06 -2.95
CA ALA A 116 -16.44 -0.73 -3.04
C ALA A 116 -15.37 -0.67 -4.15
N LYS A 117 -14.47 -1.66 -4.24
CA LYS A 117 -13.50 -1.76 -5.37
C LYS A 117 -14.16 -1.85 -6.75
N ILE A 118 -15.42 -2.30 -6.86
CA ILE A 118 -16.21 -2.35 -8.11
C ILE A 118 -16.88 -1.00 -8.48
N ARG A 119 -16.87 0.00 -7.58
CA ARG A 119 -17.74 1.19 -7.68
C ARG A 119 -17.05 2.52 -7.39
N VAL A 120 -16.12 2.52 -6.44
CA VAL A 120 -15.32 3.67 -6.01
C VAL A 120 -13.89 3.15 -5.75
N PRO A 121 -13.18 2.70 -6.79
CA PRO A 121 -11.93 1.93 -6.65
C PRO A 121 -10.79 2.70 -5.98
N TYR A 122 -10.81 4.04 -6.08
CA TYR A 122 -9.77 4.91 -5.52
C TYR A 122 -10.11 5.50 -4.16
N ALA A 123 -11.33 5.32 -3.62
CA ALA A 123 -11.71 5.84 -2.31
C ALA A 123 -10.75 5.41 -1.19
N HIS A 124 -10.60 6.28 -0.20
CA HIS A 124 -9.78 6.11 1.00
C HIS A 124 -10.66 5.80 2.21
N THR A 125 -11.88 6.36 2.26
CA THR A 125 -12.83 6.19 3.38
C THR A 125 -14.23 5.76 2.90
N SER A 126 -15.04 5.20 3.81
CA SER A 126 -16.47 4.95 3.56
C SER A 126 -17.31 6.23 3.55
N LEU A 127 -16.77 7.32 4.11
CA LEU A 127 -17.43 8.60 4.29
C LEU A 127 -17.39 9.44 3.01
N GLU A 128 -16.31 9.33 2.23
CA GLU A 128 -16.22 9.82 0.85
C GLU A 128 -17.36 9.26 -0.01
N ILE A 129 -17.66 7.97 0.07
CA ILE A 129 -18.78 7.33 -0.67
C ILE A 129 -20.14 7.96 -0.27
N ILE A 130 -20.33 8.24 1.01
CA ILE A 130 -21.52 8.96 1.53
C ILE A 130 -21.55 10.42 1.02
N ARG A 131 -20.41 11.12 1.02
CA ARG A 131 -20.28 12.50 0.48
C ARG A 131 -20.65 12.55 -0.99
N LEU A 132 -20.08 11.66 -1.81
CA LEU A 132 -20.31 11.59 -3.25
C LEU A 132 -21.76 11.23 -3.60
N ARG A 133 -22.43 10.39 -2.81
CA ARG A 133 -23.82 9.98 -3.08
C ARG A 133 -24.88 10.91 -2.47
N TYR A 134 -24.62 11.51 -1.31
CA TYR A 134 -25.62 12.23 -0.50
C TYR A 134 -25.24 13.65 -0.07
N GLY A 135 -24.07 14.14 -0.51
CA GLY A 135 -23.58 15.49 -0.20
C GLY A 135 -23.26 15.71 1.27
N TRP A 136 -22.89 16.95 1.61
CA TRP A 136 -22.29 17.30 2.90
C TRP A 136 -23.13 16.93 4.14
N ILE A 137 -24.46 17.05 4.08
CA ILE A 137 -25.34 16.71 5.22
C ILE A 137 -25.26 15.21 5.54
N GLY A 138 -25.30 14.34 4.51
CA GLY A 138 -25.11 12.90 4.70
C GLY A 138 -23.71 12.62 5.24
N HIS A 139 -22.69 13.27 4.66
CA HIS A 139 -21.30 13.13 5.08
C HIS A 139 -21.11 13.43 6.58
N ILE A 140 -21.62 14.56 7.08
CA ILE A 140 -21.53 14.95 8.50
C ILE A 140 -22.24 13.94 9.42
N VAL A 141 -23.42 13.45 9.04
CA VAL A 141 -24.13 12.42 9.84
C VAL A 141 -23.28 11.15 9.99
N PHE A 142 -22.66 10.67 8.91
CA PHE A 142 -21.82 9.47 8.99
C PHE A 142 -20.44 9.72 9.62
N ILE A 143 -19.84 10.92 9.46
CA ILE A 143 -18.65 11.35 10.22
C ILE A 143 -18.92 11.23 11.72
N ILE A 144 -20.04 11.79 12.20
CA ILE A 144 -20.42 11.71 13.62
C ILE A 144 -20.55 10.24 14.05
N LEU A 145 -21.31 9.42 13.32
CA LEU A 145 -21.50 8.00 13.67
C LEU A 145 -20.19 7.18 13.68
N ASN A 146 -19.28 7.40 12.71
CA ASN A 146 -18.01 6.66 12.63
C ASN A 146 -17.02 7.12 13.71
N ILE A 147 -16.91 8.43 13.98
CA ILE A 147 -16.12 8.97 15.10
C ILE A 147 -16.67 8.44 16.43
N THR A 148 -17.99 8.46 16.62
CA THR A 148 -18.63 7.94 17.85
C THR A 148 -18.39 6.44 18.03
N ASN A 149 -18.53 5.62 16.98
CA ASN A 149 -18.22 4.19 17.02
C ASN A 149 -16.76 3.94 17.41
N ASN A 150 -15.81 4.66 16.78
CA ASN A 150 -14.38 4.59 17.12
C ASN A 150 -14.09 5.00 18.57
N VAL A 151 -14.60 6.16 19.01
CA VAL A 151 -14.36 6.71 20.35
C VAL A 151 -14.89 5.77 21.44
N PHE A 152 -16.10 5.22 21.30
CA PHE A 152 -16.64 4.29 22.30
C PHE A 152 -16.00 2.89 22.23
N GLY A 153 -15.52 2.45 21.07
CA GLY A 153 -14.70 1.22 20.96
C GLY A 153 -13.35 1.36 21.66
N CYS A 154 -12.58 2.39 21.28
CA CYS A 154 -11.23 2.64 21.77
C CYS A 154 -11.21 2.99 23.27
N ALA A 155 -12.08 3.90 23.73
CA ALA A 155 -12.17 4.23 25.16
C ALA A 155 -12.61 3.03 26.02
N GLY A 156 -13.48 2.16 25.49
CA GLY A 156 -13.86 0.91 26.16
C GLY A 156 -12.67 -0.02 26.38
N MET A 157 -11.74 -0.13 25.42
CA MET A 157 -10.53 -0.94 25.59
C MET A 157 -9.53 -0.30 26.55
N ILE A 158 -9.28 1.02 26.44
CA ILE A 158 -8.34 1.73 27.32
C ILE A 158 -8.80 1.67 28.78
N LEU A 159 -10.10 1.90 29.04
CA LEU A 159 -10.74 1.73 30.34
C LEU A 159 -10.48 0.33 30.92
N THR A 160 -10.74 -0.70 30.11
CA THR A 160 -10.66 -2.11 30.52
C THR A 160 -9.24 -2.54 30.80
N GLY A 161 -8.29 -2.18 29.92
CA GLY A 161 -6.86 -2.40 30.15
C GLY A 161 -6.38 -1.73 31.43
N SER A 162 -6.81 -0.49 31.67
CA SER A 162 -6.41 0.28 32.86
C SER A 162 -7.03 -0.25 34.15
N GLN A 163 -8.29 -0.70 34.13
CA GLN A 163 -8.94 -1.40 35.25
C GLN A 163 -8.24 -2.72 35.58
N LEU A 164 -7.88 -3.49 34.56
CA LEU A 164 -7.20 -4.78 34.68
C LEU A 164 -5.78 -4.61 35.25
N ILE A 165 -5.00 -3.66 34.72
CA ILE A 165 -3.64 -3.34 35.19
C ILE A 165 -3.67 -2.84 36.65
N TYR A 166 -4.63 -1.97 36.99
CA TYR A 166 -4.86 -1.54 38.36
C TYR A 166 -5.19 -2.73 39.28
N GLY A 167 -6.14 -3.60 38.89
CA GLY A 167 -6.57 -4.75 39.68
C GLY A 167 -5.53 -5.87 39.84
N ILE A 168 -4.49 -5.89 38.98
CA ILE A 168 -3.37 -6.86 39.03
C ILE A 168 -2.20 -6.35 39.88
N SER A 169 -1.95 -5.04 39.91
CA SER A 169 -0.69 -4.47 40.42
C SER A 169 -0.83 -3.32 41.41
N GLY A 170 -2.04 -2.77 41.57
CA GLY A 170 -2.28 -1.51 42.28
C GLY A 170 -1.79 -0.26 41.54
N MET A 171 -1.22 -0.39 40.33
CA MET A 171 -0.73 0.74 39.54
C MET A 171 -1.85 1.75 39.29
N HIS A 172 -1.64 3.00 39.68
CA HIS A 172 -2.66 4.04 39.68
C HIS A 172 -3.40 4.14 38.33
N PHE A 173 -4.72 3.94 38.34
CA PHE A 173 -5.57 3.80 37.15
C PHE A 173 -5.38 4.93 36.12
N VAL A 174 -5.26 6.19 36.58
CA VAL A 174 -5.04 7.34 35.69
C VAL A 174 -3.71 7.25 34.94
N ALA A 175 -2.67 6.71 35.58
CA ALA A 175 -1.36 6.53 34.94
C ALA A 175 -1.40 5.43 33.87
N ALA A 176 -2.11 4.33 34.12
CA ALA A 176 -2.35 3.31 33.09
C ALA A 176 -3.13 3.89 31.89
N THR A 177 -4.21 4.64 32.17
CA THR A 177 -5.06 5.29 31.15
C THR A 177 -4.28 6.29 30.27
N ILE A 178 -3.27 6.97 30.82
CA ILE A 178 -2.38 7.89 30.06
C ILE A 178 -1.28 7.13 29.30
N LEU A 179 -0.65 6.13 29.94
CA LEU A 179 0.52 5.44 29.37
C LEU A 179 0.18 4.51 28.20
N ILE A 180 -1.02 3.91 28.19
CA ILE A 180 -1.46 3.03 27.09
C ILE A 180 -1.52 3.80 25.75
N PRO A 181 -2.24 4.94 25.61
CA PRO A 181 -2.20 5.70 24.36
C PRO A 181 -0.84 6.34 24.07
N LEU A 182 -0.11 6.80 25.10
CA LEU A 182 1.18 7.47 24.90
C LEU A 182 2.20 6.59 24.19
N GLY A 183 2.32 5.31 24.56
CA GLY A 183 3.22 4.36 23.89
C GLY A 183 2.87 4.13 22.42
N VAL A 184 1.59 4.24 22.06
CA VAL A 184 1.08 4.02 20.70
C VAL A 184 1.34 5.21 19.77
N VAL A 185 1.22 6.44 20.29
CA VAL A 185 1.50 7.67 19.51
C VAL A 185 2.92 7.66 18.95
N LEU A 186 3.90 7.20 19.73
CA LEU A 186 5.33 7.25 19.39
C LEU A 186 5.66 6.56 18.05
N TYR A 187 5.00 5.44 17.71
CA TYR A 187 5.21 4.76 16.43
C TYR A 187 4.11 5.07 15.40
N THR A 188 2.86 5.28 15.84
CA THR A 188 1.72 5.53 14.93
C THR A 188 1.87 6.85 14.19
N ALA A 189 2.46 7.88 14.81
CA ALA A 189 2.70 9.18 14.19
C ALA A 189 3.92 9.23 13.25
N VAL A 190 4.54 8.09 12.93
CA VAL A 190 5.73 8.00 12.05
C VAL A 190 5.56 6.99 10.91
N GLY A 191 4.83 5.89 11.13
CA GLY A 191 4.80 4.77 10.19
C GLY A 191 3.81 4.86 9.01
N GLY A 192 2.64 5.47 9.19
CA GLY A 192 1.54 5.39 8.22
C GLY A 192 0.94 3.97 8.08
N LEU A 193 -0.02 3.78 7.16
CA LEU A 193 -0.79 2.53 7.10
C LEU A 193 0.07 1.29 6.79
N LYS A 194 1.05 1.35 5.86
CA LYS A 194 1.85 0.15 5.52
C LYS A 194 2.73 -0.34 6.67
N ALA A 195 3.28 0.57 7.48
CA ALA A 195 3.96 0.20 8.72
C ALA A 195 2.98 -0.39 9.74
N THR A 196 1.74 0.10 9.78
CA THR A 196 0.68 -0.45 10.64
C THR A 196 0.37 -1.90 10.33
N PHE A 197 0.35 -2.32 9.05
CA PHE A 197 0.23 -3.74 8.69
C PHE A 197 1.35 -4.61 9.30
N ILE A 198 2.58 -4.10 9.42
CA ILE A 198 3.69 -4.80 10.10
C ILE A 198 3.50 -4.80 11.63
N THR A 199 3.11 -3.65 12.19
CA THR A 199 2.78 -3.50 13.62
C THR A 199 1.71 -4.52 14.04
N ASP A 200 0.64 -4.62 13.26
CA ASP A 200 -0.48 -5.55 13.43
C ASP A 200 -0.03 -7.02 13.31
N TYR A 201 0.87 -7.33 12.37
CA TYR A 201 1.48 -8.66 12.27
C TYR A 201 2.28 -9.00 13.54
N LEU A 202 3.07 -8.07 14.08
CA LEU A 202 3.85 -8.29 15.30
C LEU A 202 2.96 -8.44 16.54
N HIS A 203 1.90 -7.64 16.68
CA HIS A 203 0.88 -7.81 17.71
C HIS A 203 0.26 -9.22 17.64
N THR A 204 -0.17 -9.64 16.45
CA THR A 204 -0.80 -10.95 16.18
C THR A 204 0.15 -12.11 16.49
N LEU A 205 1.39 -12.05 16.03
CA LEU A 205 2.46 -13.03 16.29
C LEU A 205 2.66 -13.26 17.79
N ILE A 206 2.91 -12.19 18.55
CA ILE A 206 3.26 -12.28 19.97
C ILE A 206 2.04 -12.74 20.79
N ALA A 207 0.86 -12.19 20.51
CA ALA A 207 -0.36 -12.55 21.22
C ALA A 207 -0.78 -14.01 20.97
N LEU A 208 -0.74 -14.52 19.73
CA LEU A 208 -1.11 -15.91 19.45
C LEU A 208 -0.17 -16.92 20.12
N ILE A 209 1.14 -16.63 20.18
CA ILE A 209 2.10 -17.46 20.93
C ILE A 209 1.71 -17.50 22.40
N LEU A 210 1.41 -16.35 23.01
CA LEU A 210 1.00 -16.26 24.43
C LEU A 210 -0.34 -16.94 24.69
N ILE A 211 -1.31 -16.82 23.78
CA ILE A 211 -2.64 -17.44 23.90
C ILE A 211 -2.53 -18.97 23.85
N ILE A 212 -1.73 -19.52 22.91
CA ILE A 212 -1.46 -20.96 22.84
C ILE A 212 -0.69 -21.41 24.08
N TYR A 213 0.33 -20.65 24.51
CA TYR A 213 1.11 -20.93 25.72
C TYR A 213 0.21 -21.01 26.96
N PHE A 214 -0.63 -20.00 27.23
CA PHE A 214 -1.54 -20.01 28.39
C PHE A 214 -2.54 -21.16 28.31
N THR A 215 -3.16 -21.38 27.15
CA THR A 215 -4.14 -22.47 26.98
C THR A 215 -3.50 -23.84 27.29
N LEU A 216 -2.30 -24.11 26.78
CA LEU A 216 -1.60 -25.37 27.02
C LEU A 216 -1.01 -25.47 28.43
N LYS A 217 -0.39 -24.41 28.95
CA LYS A 217 0.30 -24.41 30.25
C LYS A 217 -0.68 -24.52 31.43
N VAL A 218 -1.84 -23.85 31.33
CA VAL A 218 -2.94 -24.03 32.30
C VAL A 218 -3.46 -25.47 32.25
N LEU A 219 -3.75 -25.97 31.05
CA LEU A 219 -4.34 -27.31 30.87
C LEU A 219 -3.41 -28.45 31.30
N THR A 220 -2.10 -28.31 31.08
CA THR A 220 -1.09 -29.34 31.42
C THR A 220 -0.59 -29.27 32.85
N HIS A 221 -0.99 -28.27 33.65
CA HIS A 221 -0.62 -28.18 35.06
C HIS A 221 -1.27 -29.30 35.89
N ASP A 222 -0.56 -29.90 36.84
CA ASP A 222 -1.04 -31.06 37.62
C ASP A 222 -2.32 -30.76 38.42
N ALA A 223 -2.42 -29.55 38.96
CA ALA A 223 -3.63 -29.07 39.63
C ALA A 223 -4.86 -29.04 38.69
N VAL A 224 -4.69 -29.04 37.37
CA VAL A 224 -5.76 -29.17 36.36
C VAL A 224 -5.89 -30.63 35.91
N GLY A 225 -4.79 -31.28 35.49
CA GLY A 225 -4.78 -32.69 35.09
C GLY A 225 -5.29 -32.95 33.67
N GLY A 226 -5.02 -32.04 32.74
CA GLY A 226 -5.43 -32.15 31.34
C GLY A 226 -6.95 -32.05 31.12
N LEU A 227 -7.38 -32.31 29.89
CA LEU A 227 -8.81 -32.27 29.50
C LEU A 227 -9.70 -33.22 30.31
N GLY A 228 -9.12 -34.30 30.84
CA GLY A 228 -9.79 -35.24 31.74
C GLY A 228 -10.00 -34.65 33.13
N GLY A 229 -8.91 -34.23 33.77
CA GLY A 229 -8.95 -33.67 35.13
C GLY A 229 -9.73 -32.36 35.23
N LEU A 230 -9.68 -31.51 34.19
CA LEU A 230 -10.49 -30.29 34.14
C LEU A 230 -12.00 -30.62 34.18
N TYR A 231 -12.45 -31.57 33.36
CA TYR A 231 -13.84 -32.04 33.38
C TYR A 231 -14.21 -32.61 34.76
N ASP A 232 -13.37 -33.48 35.31
CA ASP A 232 -13.63 -34.15 36.59
C ASP A 232 -13.76 -33.14 37.74
N LYS A 233 -12.92 -32.09 37.77
CA LYS A 233 -12.99 -31.04 38.80
C LYS A 233 -14.20 -30.12 38.63
N VAL A 234 -14.55 -29.73 37.40
CA VAL A 234 -15.78 -28.95 37.13
C VAL A 234 -17.04 -29.73 37.49
N VAL A 235 -17.04 -31.05 37.33
CA VAL A 235 -18.15 -31.92 37.78
C VAL A 235 -18.13 -32.11 39.30
N ALA A 236 -16.96 -32.24 39.92
CA ALA A 236 -16.84 -32.36 41.38
C ALA A 236 -17.33 -31.10 42.12
N THR A 237 -17.11 -29.89 41.57
CA THR A 237 -17.61 -28.63 42.15
C THR A 237 -18.97 -28.19 41.56
N ALA A 238 -19.67 -29.05 40.81
CA ALA A 238 -20.89 -28.66 40.09
C ALA A 238 -22.06 -28.25 41.00
N SER A 239 -22.13 -28.76 42.23
CA SER A 239 -23.12 -28.37 43.23
C SER A 239 -22.91 -26.96 43.79
N GLU A 240 -21.67 -26.47 43.78
CA GLU A 240 -21.29 -25.12 44.22
C GLU A 240 -21.41 -24.10 43.06
N ASN A 241 -21.38 -24.58 41.82
CA ASN A 241 -21.26 -23.76 40.60
C ASN A 241 -22.52 -23.80 39.72
N LEU A 242 -23.71 -23.83 40.34
CA LEU A 242 -24.98 -23.75 39.64
C LEU A 242 -25.29 -22.32 39.16
N ILE A 243 -25.68 -22.17 37.89
CA ILE A 243 -25.98 -20.88 37.24
C ILE A 243 -27.45 -20.84 36.82
N ASP A 244 -28.21 -19.86 37.29
CA ASP A 244 -29.62 -19.70 36.86
C ASP A 244 -29.73 -19.44 35.34
N GLY A 245 -30.81 -19.91 34.73
CA GLY A 245 -31.00 -19.85 33.28
C GLY A 245 -30.17 -20.84 32.46
N ASN A 246 -29.25 -21.60 33.06
CA ASN A 246 -28.58 -22.74 32.41
C ASN A 246 -29.38 -24.04 32.58
N TYR A 247 -29.32 -24.95 31.60
CA TYR A 247 -29.96 -26.26 31.71
C TYR A 247 -29.40 -27.05 32.92
N LYS A 248 -30.29 -27.34 33.88
CA LYS A 248 -29.98 -27.92 35.20
C LYS A 248 -28.86 -27.16 35.95
N GLY A 249 -28.73 -25.86 35.72
CA GLY A 249 -27.71 -25.00 36.32
C GLY A 249 -26.27 -25.23 35.83
N SER A 250 -26.03 -26.12 34.87
CA SER A 250 -24.68 -26.60 34.58
C SER A 250 -23.78 -25.57 33.88
N LEU A 251 -22.50 -25.52 34.26
CA LEU A 251 -21.42 -24.89 33.47
C LEU A 251 -21.18 -25.60 32.12
N LEU A 252 -21.55 -26.88 32.02
CA LEU A 252 -21.20 -27.78 30.92
C LEU A 252 -22.35 -27.98 29.90
N THR A 253 -23.15 -26.93 29.64
CA THR A 253 -24.20 -26.92 28.61
C THR A 253 -24.08 -25.75 27.65
N MET A 254 -24.57 -25.93 26.42
CA MET A 254 -24.80 -24.84 25.47
C MET A 254 -26.17 -24.16 25.66
N LYS A 255 -27.13 -24.82 26.35
CA LYS A 255 -28.44 -24.26 26.65
C LYS A 255 -28.37 -23.35 27.89
N SER A 256 -27.90 -22.13 27.65
CA SER A 256 -27.81 -21.03 28.62
C SER A 256 -28.56 -19.81 28.10
N ARG A 257 -29.56 -19.34 28.86
CA ARG A 257 -30.40 -18.18 28.52
C ARG A 257 -29.58 -16.90 28.37
N ASP A 258 -28.74 -16.61 29.37
CA ASP A 258 -28.02 -15.34 29.40
C ASP A 258 -26.84 -15.34 28.43
N ALA A 259 -26.21 -16.49 28.18
CA ALA A 259 -25.15 -16.61 27.17
C ALA A 259 -25.66 -16.29 25.75
N ILE A 260 -26.87 -16.74 25.38
CA ILE A 260 -27.43 -16.44 24.05
C ILE A 260 -27.98 -15.02 23.96
N ILE A 261 -28.60 -14.47 25.02
CA ILE A 261 -29.02 -13.06 25.06
C ILE A 261 -27.79 -12.15 24.91
N TRP A 262 -26.75 -12.39 25.71
CA TRP A 262 -25.50 -11.64 25.65
C TRP A 262 -24.81 -11.79 24.28
N GLY A 263 -24.76 -13.01 23.73
CA GLY A 263 -24.18 -13.28 22.41
C GLY A 263 -24.90 -12.54 21.26
N LEU A 264 -26.21 -12.30 21.38
CA LEU A 264 -26.96 -11.47 20.43
C LEU A 264 -26.61 -9.98 20.55
N ILE A 265 -26.49 -9.44 21.78
CA ILE A 265 -26.05 -8.05 22.00
C ILE A 265 -24.65 -7.82 21.42
N LEU A 266 -23.72 -8.75 21.68
CA LEU A 266 -22.37 -8.75 21.12
C LEU A 266 -22.40 -8.68 19.59
N LYS A 267 -23.20 -9.53 18.93
CA LYS A 267 -23.30 -9.57 17.46
C LYS A 267 -23.73 -8.22 16.87
N PHE A 268 -24.76 -7.57 17.43
CA PHE A 268 -25.17 -6.23 16.97
C PHE A 268 -24.05 -5.20 17.16
N GLY A 269 -23.46 -5.14 18.36
CA GLY A 269 -22.37 -4.22 18.65
C GLY A 269 -21.15 -4.42 17.75
N ASN A 270 -20.73 -5.66 17.53
CA ASN A 270 -19.52 -5.96 16.78
C ASN A 270 -19.71 -5.76 15.27
N LEU A 271 -20.93 -5.89 14.75
CA LEU A 271 -21.24 -5.51 13.37
C LEU A 271 -21.01 -4.01 13.11
N ALA A 272 -21.31 -3.15 14.09
CA ALA A 272 -20.99 -1.72 14.01
C ALA A 272 -19.48 -1.46 13.96
N LEU A 273 -18.70 -2.18 14.78
CA LEU A 273 -17.24 -1.99 14.89
C LEU A 273 -16.44 -2.36 13.64
N VAL A 274 -17.03 -3.03 12.65
CA VAL A 274 -16.39 -3.23 11.33
C VAL A 274 -17.02 -2.33 10.28
N VAL A 275 -18.35 -2.32 10.17
CA VAL A 275 -19.01 -1.62 9.07
C VAL A 275 -18.93 -0.09 9.23
N MET A 276 -18.92 0.40 10.48
CA MET A 276 -18.83 1.83 10.83
C MET A 276 -17.45 2.22 11.40
N ASP A 277 -16.39 1.51 10.98
CA ASP A 277 -14.99 1.87 11.32
C ASP A 277 -14.12 1.98 10.06
N THR A 278 -13.64 3.20 9.80
CA THR A 278 -12.76 3.55 8.68
C THR A 278 -11.48 2.71 8.63
N ALA A 279 -10.94 2.18 9.75
CA ALA A 279 -9.75 1.32 9.70
C ALA A 279 -9.97 0.04 8.87
N PHE A 280 -11.15 -0.59 8.98
CA PHE A 280 -11.49 -1.77 8.18
C PHE A 280 -11.75 -1.41 6.71
N TRP A 281 -12.24 -0.21 6.41
CA TRP A 281 -12.38 0.28 5.03
C TRP A 281 -11.01 0.56 4.40
N GLN A 282 -10.13 1.31 5.08
CA GLN A 282 -8.76 1.58 4.63
C GLN A 282 -7.96 0.31 4.40
N LYS A 283 -8.01 -0.66 5.34
CA LYS A 283 -7.39 -1.97 5.17
C LYS A 283 -7.91 -2.69 3.92
N SER A 284 -9.21 -2.61 3.62
CA SER A 284 -9.81 -3.19 2.41
C SER A 284 -9.32 -2.47 1.14
N PHE A 285 -9.34 -1.13 1.11
CA PHE A 285 -8.85 -0.36 -0.04
C PHE A 285 -7.37 -0.64 -0.33
N ALA A 286 -6.54 -0.75 0.71
CA ALA A 286 -5.11 -1.04 0.64
C ALA A 286 -4.73 -2.43 0.09
N THR A 287 -5.68 -3.36 -0.04
CA THR A 287 -5.42 -4.70 -0.61
C THR A 287 -5.29 -4.71 -2.13
N GLU A 288 -4.52 -5.66 -2.65
CA GLU A 288 -4.61 -6.05 -4.06
C GLU A 288 -6.01 -6.57 -4.41
N VAL A 289 -6.40 -6.50 -5.69
CA VAL A 289 -7.72 -6.92 -6.22
C VAL A 289 -8.02 -8.41 -5.93
N ASN A 290 -6.98 -9.25 -5.90
CA ASN A 290 -7.07 -10.68 -5.59
C ASN A 290 -7.13 -10.98 -4.08
N ALA A 291 -6.72 -10.05 -3.22
CA ALA A 291 -6.37 -10.29 -1.82
C ALA A 291 -7.48 -9.93 -0.83
N THR A 292 -8.37 -9.00 -1.17
CA THR A 292 -9.42 -8.50 -0.26
C THR A 292 -10.29 -9.64 0.29
N VAL A 293 -10.86 -10.46 -0.60
CA VAL A 293 -11.84 -11.48 -0.21
C VAL A 293 -11.18 -12.70 0.46
N PRO A 294 -10.05 -13.24 -0.02
CA PRO A 294 -9.32 -14.28 0.71
C PRO A 294 -8.80 -13.82 2.08
N GLY A 295 -8.20 -12.62 2.17
CA GLY A 295 -7.60 -12.13 3.41
C GLY A 295 -8.62 -11.94 4.53
N TYR A 296 -9.73 -11.25 4.25
CA TYR A 296 -10.80 -11.05 5.23
C TYR A 296 -11.49 -12.36 5.62
N ASN A 297 -11.78 -13.26 4.68
CA ASN A 297 -12.41 -14.54 5.03
C ASN A 297 -11.47 -15.48 5.80
N LEU A 298 -10.15 -15.43 5.56
CA LEU A 298 -9.17 -16.18 6.34
C LEU A 298 -9.13 -15.68 7.79
N ALA A 299 -9.10 -14.36 8.00
CA ALA A 299 -9.22 -13.75 9.34
C ALA A 299 -10.54 -14.12 10.02
N ALA A 300 -11.66 -14.10 9.28
CA ALA A 300 -13.00 -14.46 9.77
C ALA A 300 -13.09 -15.90 10.29
N VAL A 301 -12.37 -16.86 9.68
CA VAL A 301 -12.32 -18.25 10.14
C VAL A 301 -11.26 -18.45 11.23
N ALA A 302 -10.14 -17.72 11.18
CA ALA A 302 -9.06 -17.82 12.17
C ALA A 302 -9.47 -17.28 13.56
N ILE A 303 -10.18 -16.15 13.63
CA ILE A 303 -10.52 -15.47 14.90
C ILE A 303 -11.32 -16.35 15.87
N PHE A 304 -12.01 -17.37 15.34
CA PHE A 304 -12.77 -18.37 16.09
C PHE A 304 -11.92 -19.16 17.12
N GLY A 305 -10.60 -19.27 16.91
CA GLY A 305 -9.70 -19.95 17.84
C GLY A 305 -9.48 -19.20 19.16
N ILE A 306 -9.63 -17.87 19.17
CA ILE A 306 -9.24 -17.02 20.32
C ILE A 306 -10.16 -17.25 21.53
N PRO A 307 -11.43 -16.77 21.57
CA PRO A 307 -12.27 -16.96 22.75
C PRO A 307 -12.66 -18.42 22.99
N TRP A 308 -12.82 -19.24 21.93
CA TRP A 308 -13.27 -20.62 22.10
C TRP A 308 -12.29 -21.46 22.90
N GLY A 309 -11.01 -21.50 22.52
CA GLY A 309 -9.99 -22.30 23.21
C GLY A 309 -9.62 -21.70 24.56
N LEU A 310 -9.20 -20.43 24.56
CA LEU A 310 -8.66 -19.75 25.73
C LEU A 310 -9.73 -19.54 26.81
N GLY A 311 -10.89 -19.02 26.42
CA GLY A 311 -12.00 -18.74 27.33
C GLY A 311 -12.56 -19.99 27.99
N THR A 312 -12.72 -21.08 27.23
CA THR A 312 -13.18 -22.38 27.78
C THR A 312 -12.19 -22.96 28.77
N VAL A 313 -10.90 -23.04 28.43
CA VAL A 313 -9.89 -23.64 29.31
C VAL A 313 -9.71 -22.81 30.58
N ILE A 314 -9.50 -21.50 30.46
CA ILE A 314 -9.19 -20.66 31.62
C ILE A 314 -10.42 -20.41 32.49
N GLY A 315 -11.58 -20.10 31.90
CA GLY A 315 -12.80 -19.81 32.67
C GLY A 315 -13.35 -21.00 33.44
N LEU A 316 -13.27 -22.21 32.87
CA LEU A 316 -13.62 -23.44 33.59
C LEU A 316 -12.55 -23.85 34.60
N THR A 317 -11.26 -23.57 34.35
CA THR A 317 -10.20 -23.83 35.34
C THR A 317 -10.35 -22.92 36.56
N ALA A 318 -10.70 -21.65 36.36
CA ALA A 318 -11.04 -20.73 37.45
C ALA A 318 -12.18 -21.29 38.31
N ARG A 319 -13.29 -21.74 37.69
CA ARG A 319 -14.42 -22.40 38.39
C ARG A 319 -14.06 -23.72 39.08
N ALA A 320 -13.03 -24.42 38.61
CA ALA A 320 -12.55 -25.65 39.23
C ALA A 320 -11.63 -25.40 40.45
N LEU A 321 -11.00 -24.22 40.56
CA LEU A 321 -9.90 -23.98 41.51
C LEU A 321 -10.08 -22.78 42.45
N HIS A 322 -11.02 -21.85 42.20
CA HIS A 322 -11.21 -20.64 43.01
C HIS A 322 -11.44 -20.88 44.51
N ASN A 323 -12.06 -22.00 44.89
CA ASN A 323 -12.31 -22.39 46.29
C ASN A 323 -11.17 -23.25 46.90
N THR A 324 -9.96 -23.26 46.30
CA THR A 324 -8.86 -24.15 46.72
C THR A 324 -7.58 -23.38 47.11
N PRO A 325 -6.70 -23.92 47.96
CA PRO A 325 -5.51 -23.21 48.48
C PRO A 325 -4.44 -22.78 47.45
N ILE A 326 -4.61 -23.09 46.16
CA ILE A 326 -3.75 -22.61 45.07
C ILE A 326 -4.21 -21.26 44.51
N TRP A 327 -5.45 -20.84 44.83
CA TRP A 327 -6.00 -19.56 44.38
C TRP A 327 -5.42 -18.40 45.20
N PRO A 328 -4.97 -17.28 44.58
CA PRO A 328 -4.19 -16.25 45.27
C PRO A 328 -4.83 -15.73 46.56
N GLY A 329 -6.13 -15.43 46.52
CA GLY A 329 -6.86 -14.86 47.65
C GLY A 329 -7.55 -15.87 48.56
N TYR A 330 -7.22 -17.17 48.47
CA TYR A 330 -7.84 -18.18 49.35
C TYR A 330 -7.52 -17.89 50.84
N PRO A 331 -8.50 -17.91 51.76
CA PRO A 331 -9.87 -18.42 51.63
C PRO A 331 -10.96 -17.35 51.37
N HIS A 332 -10.60 -16.15 50.91
CA HIS A 332 -11.58 -15.10 50.58
C HIS A 332 -12.35 -15.42 49.29
N GLU A 333 -13.63 -15.04 49.26
CA GLU A 333 -14.51 -15.25 48.11
C GLU A 333 -14.06 -14.41 46.91
N PHE A 334 -13.99 -15.04 45.72
CA PHE A 334 -13.65 -14.35 44.48
C PHE A 334 -14.87 -13.59 43.92
N THR A 335 -14.92 -12.29 44.22
CA THR A 335 -16.13 -11.47 44.11
C THR A 335 -16.58 -11.19 42.67
N SER A 336 -17.89 -10.99 42.50
CA SER A 336 -18.50 -10.55 41.23
C SER A 336 -17.87 -9.27 40.65
N ALA A 337 -17.33 -8.39 41.50
CA ALA A 337 -16.64 -7.18 41.05
C ALA A 337 -15.28 -7.49 40.41
N GLN A 338 -14.50 -8.41 40.99
CA GLN A 338 -13.24 -8.90 40.38
C GLN A 338 -13.52 -9.66 39.07
N VAL A 339 -14.61 -10.43 39.01
CA VAL A 339 -15.06 -11.13 37.79
C VAL A 339 -15.45 -10.13 36.70
N ASN A 340 -16.27 -9.13 37.00
CA ASN A 340 -16.64 -8.07 36.06
C ASN A 340 -15.44 -7.20 35.64
N ALA A 341 -14.40 -7.08 36.47
CA ALA A 341 -13.14 -6.42 36.13
C ALA A 341 -12.17 -7.28 35.29
N GLY A 342 -12.57 -8.49 34.87
CA GLY A 342 -11.77 -9.38 34.03
C GLY A 342 -10.67 -10.16 34.76
N LEU A 343 -10.59 -10.09 36.09
CA LEU A 343 -9.47 -10.67 36.87
C LEU A 343 -9.44 -12.21 36.90
N VAL A 344 -10.42 -12.88 36.28
CA VAL A 344 -10.52 -14.35 36.21
C VAL A 344 -9.28 -14.98 35.57
N MET A 345 -8.81 -14.43 34.45
CA MET A 345 -7.63 -14.94 33.75
C MET A 345 -6.32 -14.69 34.52
N PRO A 346 -5.97 -13.46 34.98
CA PRO A 346 -4.74 -13.25 35.74
C PRO A 346 -4.71 -14.00 37.08
N TYR A 347 -5.82 -14.13 37.82
CA TYR A 347 -5.81 -14.95 39.04
C TYR A 347 -5.53 -16.44 38.73
N THR A 348 -6.11 -16.99 37.66
CA THR A 348 -5.85 -18.36 37.20
C THR A 348 -4.40 -18.56 36.75
N ILE A 349 -3.82 -17.55 36.10
CA ILE A 349 -2.41 -17.56 35.67
C ILE A 349 -1.46 -17.45 36.88
N LYS A 350 -1.74 -16.59 37.86
CA LYS A 350 -0.95 -16.50 39.11
C LYS A 350 -0.97 -17.83 39.86
N ALA A 351 -2.12 -18.50 39.95
CA ALA A 351 -2.27 -19.80 40.61
C ALA A 351 -1.44 -20.93 39.97
N LEU A 352 -1.30 -20.94 38.64
CA LEU A 352 -0.78 -22.12 37.89
C LEU A 352 0.56 -21.88 37.18
N ILE A 353 1.01 -20.63 37.09
CA ILE A 353 2.24 -20.22 36.39
C ILE A 353 3.07 -19.25 37.27
N GLY A 354 2.46 -18.60 38.26
CA GLY A 354 3.13 -17.63 39.13
C GLY A 354 3.44 -16.31 38.41
N ASP A 355 4.36 -15.55 38.99
CA ASP A 355 4.70 -14.16 38.63
C ASP A 355 5.10 -14.01 37.16
N GLN A 356 5.94 -14.91 36.65
CA GLN A 356 6.35 -14.95 35.24
C GLN A 356 5.16 -15.11 34.28
N GLY A 357 4.09 -15.77 34.74
CA GLY A 357 2.83 -15.85 34.00
C GLY A 357 2.10 -14.52 33.92
N ILE A 358 2.16 -13.70 34.99
CA ILE A 358 1.56 -12.37 35.03
C ILE A 358 2.37 -11.37 34.20
N ASP A 359 3.70 -11.47 34.20
CA ASP A 359 4.54 -10.69 33.29
C ASP A 359 4.18 -11.01 31.83
N ALA A 360 4.14 -12.28 31.46
CA ALA A 360 3.70 -12.72 30.13
C ALA A 360 2.25 -12.30 29.81
N PHE A 361 1.38 -12.22 30.83
CA PHE A 361 -0.01 -11.76 30.67
C PHE A 361 -0.07 -10.26 30.41
N LEU A 362 0.77 -9.45 31.05
CA LEU A 362 0.92 -8.04 30.74
C LEU A 362 1.44 -7.80 29.32
N VAL A 363 2.30 -8.67 28.78
CA VAL A 363 2.67 -8.60 27.34
C VAL A 363 1.45 -8.86 26.46
N LEU A 364 0.64 -9.89 26.73
CA LEU A 364 -0.58 -10.18 25.97
C LEU A 364 -1.59 -9.01 26.02
N VAL A 365 -1.82 -8.46 27.22
CA VAL A 365 -2.68 -7.29 27.45
C VAL A 365 -2.15 -6.08 26.68
N PHE A 366 -0.84 -5.81 26.76
CA PHE A 366 -0.21 -4.71 26.03
C PHE A 366 -0.41 -4.86 24.52
N MET A 367 -0.10 -6.01 23.92
CA MET A 367 -0.26 -6.27 22.48
C MET A 367 -1.71 -6.07 21.98
N ALA A 368 -2.71 -6.53 22.74
CA ALA A 368 -4.11 -6.36 22.37
C ALA A 368 -4.58 -4.89 22.46
N LEU A 369 -4.14 -4.18 23.50
CA LEU A 369 -4.45 -2.75 23.69
C LEU A 369 -3.78 -1.89 22.62
N THR A 370 -2.48 -2.09 22.36
CA THR A 370 -1.73 -1.30 21.38
C THR A 370 -2.27 -1.49 19.96
N SER A 371 -2.62 -2.72 19.57
CA SER A 371 -3.27 -3.04 18.28
C SER A 371 -4.59 -2.28 18.07
N THR A 372 -5.44 -2.25 19.10
CA THR A 372 -6.75 -1.58 19.02
C THR A 372 -6.58 -0.06 18.95
N VAL A 373 -5.71 0.49 19.80
CA VAL A 373 -5.48 1.93 19.89
C VAL A 373 -4.79 2.47 18.64
N SER A 374 -3.84 1.75 18.04
CA SER A 374 -3.24 2.18 16.76
C SER A 374 -4.25 2.15 15.61
N SER A 375 -5.06 1.10 15.53
CA SER A 375 -6.13 0.99 14.53
C SER A 375 -7.10 2.17 14.60
N SER A 376 -7.58 2.51 15.80
CA SER A 376 -8.54 3.61 16.00
C SER A 376 -7.90 5.00 15.84
N MET A 377 -6.65 5.19 16.27
CA MET A 377 -5.90 6.42 16.00
C MET A 377 -5.80 6.71 14.49
N ILE A 378 -5.58 5.69 13.66
CA ILE A 378 -5.49 5.85 12.21
C ILE A 378 -6.87 6.15 11.62
N ALA A 379 -7.92 5.41 12.00
CA ALA A 379 -9.29 5.69 11.55
C ALA A 379 -9.70 7.14 11.84
N VAL A 380 -9.55 7.60 13.10
CA VAL A 380 -9.95 8.96 13.49
C VAL A 380 -9.00 10.01 12.89
N SER A 381 -7.71 9.74 12.77
CA SER A 381 -6.76 10.62 12.06
C SER A 381 -7.18 10.83 10.60
N SER A 382 -7.53 9.76 9.90
CA SER A 382 -7.96 9.77 8.51
C SER A 382 -9.28 10.52 8.32
N ILE A 383 -10.29 10.29 9.18
CA ILE A 383 -11.55 11.04 9.16
C ILE A 383 -11.28 12.55 9.39
N LEU A 384 -10.47 12.90 10.38
CA LEU A 384 -10.21 14.31 10.70
C LEU A 384 -9.33 15.02 9.65
N SER A 385 -8.45 14.31 8.95
CA SER A 385 -7.58 14.88 7.91
C SER A 385 -8.23 14.94 6.53
N PHE A 386 -8.93 13.89 6.07
CA PHE A 386 -9.57 13.84 4.75
C PHE A 386 -11.04 14.30 4.80
N ASP A 387 -11.89 13.58 5.55
CA ASP A 387 -13.33 13.82 5.58
C ASP A 387 -13.72 15.15 6.26
N VAL A 388 -12.86 15.68 7.13
CA VAL A 388 -13.03 17.00 7.77
C VAL A 388 -12.08 18.06 7.22
N TYR A 389 -10.76 17.94 7.41
CA TYR A 389 -9.82 19.03 7.10
C TYR A 389 -9.70 19.30 5.60
N LYS A 390 -9.37 18.29 4.78
CA LYS A 390 -9.31 18.43 3.31
C LYS A 390 -10.68 18.82 2.76
N THR A 391 -11.75 18.10 3.14
CA THR A 391 -13.09 18.32 2.59
C THR A 391 -13.69 19.71 2.90
N TYR A 392 -13.58 20.21 4.14
CA TYR A 392 -14.33 21.41 4.57
C TYR A 392 -13.48 22.60 5.01
N LEU A 393 -12.24 22.40 5.47
CA LEU A 393 -11.40 23.48 6.01
C LEU A 393 -10.35 23.98 5.02
N ASN A 394 -9.78 23.08 4.21
CA ASN A 394 -8.78 23.43 3.20
C ASN A 394 -8.75 22.40 2.05
N PRO A 395 -9.65 22.53 1.04
CA PRO A 395 -9.66 21.68 -0.16
C PRO A 395 -8.36 21.69 -0.97
N LYS A 396 -7.50 22.69 -0.77
CA LYS A 396 -6.17 22.81 -1.38
C LYS A 396 -5.03 22.33 -0.49
N ALA A 397 -5.28 21.40 0.43
CA ALA A 397 -4.22 20.81 1.25
C ALA A 397 -3.28 19.93 0.39
N SER A 398 -2.04 20.36 0.22
CA SER A 398 -0.98 19.53 -0.38
C SER A 398 -0.61 18.35 0.54
N ASP A 399 -0.15 17.25 -0.05
CA ASP A 399 0.21 16.01 0.66
C ASP A 399 1.04 16.22 1.93
N LYS A 400 2.13 17.00 1.84
CA LYS A 400 3.00 17.30 2.99
C LYS A 400 2.25 18.01 4.13
N LYS A 401 1.28 18.87 3.81
CA LYS A 401 0.41 19.54 4.78
C LYS A 401 -0.65 18.59 5.34
N LEU A 402 -1.17 17.70 4.50
CA LEU A 402 -2.19 16.71 4.87
C LEU A 402 -1.64 15.64 5.82
N VAL A 403 -0.45 15.09 5.54
CA VAL A 403 0.29 14.18 6.44
C VAL A 403 0.63 14.87 7.77
N HIS A 404 1.05 16.14 7.75
CA HIS A 404 1.28 16.90 8.99
C HIS A 404 0.00 17.07 9.83
N VAL A 405 -1.15 17.32 9.18
CA VAL A 405 -2.46 17.34 9.87
C VAL A 405 -2.82 15.96 10.42
N SER A 406 -2.58 14.87 9.69
CA SER A 406 -2.77 13.49 10.20
C SER A 406 -1.92 13.21 11.45
N HIS A 407 -0.67 13.66 11.49
CA HIS A 407 0.16 13.48 12.68
C HIS A 407 -0.37 14.29 13.88
N LEU A 408 -0.86 15.51 13.63
CA LEU A 408 -1.49 16.35 14.65
C LEU A 408 -2.83 15.75 15.15
N THR A 409 -3.63 15.14 14.28
CA THR A 409 -4.91 14.50 14.66
C THR A 409 -4.69 13.20 15.42
N VAL A 410 -3.62 12.43 15.18
CA VAL A 410 -3.20 11.31 16.05
C VAL A 410 -2.90 11.80 17.47
N VAL A 411 -2.09 12.85 17.63
CA VAL A 411 -1.74 13.41 18.96
C VAL A 411 -2.97 13.99 19.66
N PHE A 412 -3.81 14.74 18.94
CA PHE A 412 -5.08 15.23 19.46
C PHE A 412 -6.01 14.09 19.91
N HIS A 413 -6.17 13.05 19.09
CA HIS A 413 -7.02 11.91 19.43
C HIS A 413 -6.49 11.16 20.66
N ALA A 414 -5.17 11.02 20.82
CA ALA A 414 -4.58 10.41 22.02
C ALA A 414 -4.95 11.15 23.31
N VAL A 415 -4.86 12.49 23.32
CA VAL A 415 -5.26 13.32 24.46
C VAL A 415 -6.77 13.25 24.69
N PHE A 416 -7.56 13.35 23.62
CA PHE A 416 -9.03 13.29 23.67
C PHE A 416 -9.54 11.94 24.20
N ILE A 417 -9.05 10.83 23.67
CA ILE A 417 -9.51 9.48 24.05
C ILE A 417 -9.09 9.14 25.49
N THR A 418 -7.93 9.64 25.95
CA THR A 418 -7.50 9.57 27.35
C THR A 418 -8.50 10.31 28.25
N ALA A 419 -8.85 11.56 27.91
CA ALA A 419 -9.80 12.36 28.68
C ALA A 419 -11.21 11.73 28.72
N ILE A 420 -11.70 11.20 27.59
CA ILE A 420 -12.98 10.49 27.53
C ILE A 420 -12.95 9.19 28.35
N SER A 421 -11.86 8.42 28.30
CA SER A 421 -11.71 7.18 29.08
C SER A 421 -11.74 7.45 30.59
N LEU A 422 -11.08 8.53 31.04
CA LEU A 422 -11.13 9.00 32.42
C LEU A 422 -12.54 9.47 32.80
N ALA A 423 -13.22 10.24 31.94
CA ALA A 423 -14.57 10.74 32.19
C ALA A 423 -15.60 9.59 32.30
N LEU A 424 -15.51 8.57 31.45
CA LEU A 424 -16.36 7.37 31.52
C LEU A 424 -16.10 6.59 32.82
N ASN A 425 -14.83 6.42 33.23
CA ASN A 425 -14.49 5.75 34.49
C ASN A 425 -15.07 6.49 35.72
N TYR A 426 -14.83 7.79 35.82
CA TYR A 426 -15.34 8.60 36.94
C TYR A 426 -16.87 8.79 36.90
N GLY A 427 -17.49 8.65 35.72
CA GLY A 427 -18.94 8.54 35.56
C GLY A 427 -19.53 7.19 35.99
N GLY A 428 -18.70 6.22 36.38
CA GLY A 428 -19.13 4.91 36.85
C GLY A 428 -19.49 3.90 35.75
N ALA A 429 -19.07 4.15 34.50
CA ALA A 429 -19.28 3.19 33.41
C ALA A 429 -18.26 2.05 33.46
N ASP A 430 -18.72 0.82 33.23
CA ASP A 430 -17.88 -0.38 33.12
C ASP A 430 -17.96 -1.01 31.70
N MET A 431 -17.22 -2.10 31.48
CA MET A 431 -17.25 -2.84 30.21
C MET A 431 -18.65 -3.40 29.88
N THR A 432 -19.44 -3.82 30.88
CA THR A 432 -20.79 -4.35 30.67
C THR A 432 -21.71 -3.26 30.12
N TRP A 433 -21.76 -2.11 30.80
CA TRP A 433 -22.61 -0.98 30.42
C TRP A 433 -22.18 -0.37 29.09
N ILE A 434 -20.89 -0.15 28.86
CA ILE A 434 -20.38 0.35 27.56
C ILE A 434 -20.68 -0.65 26.45
N GLY A 435 -20.51 -1.96 26.70
CA GLY A 435 -20.84 -3.03 25.77
C GLY A 435 -22.32 -3.09 25.39
N TYR A 436 -23.22 -2.60 26.26
CA TYR A 436 -24.67 -2.57 26.06
C TYR A 436 -25.19 -1.24 25.49
N PHE A 437 -24.57 -0.11 25.84
CA PHE A 437 -24.87 1.21 25.28
C PHE A 437 -24.38 1.37 23.83
N ARG A 438 -23.16 0.89 23.54
CA ARG A 438 -22.48 1.05 22.24
C ARG A 438 -23.27 0.51 21.03
N PRO A 439 -23.95 -0.66 21.07
CA PRO A 439 -24.84 -1.12 20.00
C PRO A 439 -25.96 -0.12 19.66
N ILE A 440 -26.60 0.47 20.67
CA ILE A 440 -27.71 1.41 20.49
C ILE A 440 -27.24 2.66 19.74
N LEU A 441 -26.05 3.15 20.10
CA LEU A 441 -25.43 4.34 19.54
C LEU A 441 -24.87 4.12 18.12
N SER A 442 -24.30 2.94 17.83
CA SER A 442 -23.48 2.72 16.62
C SER A 442 -24.15 1.87 15.53
N CYS A 443 -25.13 1.02 15.88
CA CYS A 443 -25.89 0.25 14.88
C CYS A 443 -26.68 1.06 13.83
N PRO A 444 -27.22 2.27 14.13
CA PRO A 444 -28.14 2.94 13.21
C PRO A 444 -27.58 3.29 11.81
N GLY A 445 -26.25 3.39 11.67
CA GLY A 445 -25.61 3.64 10.39
C GLY A 445 -25.37 2.39 9.52
N ILE A 446 -25.39 1.18 10.09
CA ILE A 446 -24.92 -0.04 9.40
C ILE A 446 -25.72 -0.33 8.12
N ILE A 447 -27.05 -0.45 8.24
CA ILE A 447 -27.90 -0.76 7.08
C ILE A 447 -27.95 0.40 6.08
N PRO A 448 -28.09 1.68 6.50
CA PRO A 448 -27.96 2.83 5.60
C PRO A 448 -26.61 2.89 4.84
N LEU A 449 -25.48 2.51 5.45
CA LEU A 449 -24.18 2.42 4.75
C LEU A 449 -24.14 1.20 3.80
N GLY A 450 -24.62 0.04 4.23
CA GLY A 450 -24.72 -1.14 3.36
C GLY A 450 -25.58 -0.88 2.11
N LEU A 451 -26.72 -0.21 2.26
CA LEU A 451 -27.58 0.19 1.15
C LEU A 451 -26.93 1.26 0.24
N THR A 452 -25.99 2.07 0.77
CA THR A 452 -25.23 3.06 -0.02
C THR A 452 -24.44 2.38 -1.12
N LEU A 453 -23.91 1.17 -0.86
CA LEU A 453 -23.24 0.33 -1.85
C LEU A 453 -24.14 -0.74 -2.49
N CYS A 454 -25.23 -1.17 -1.87
CA CYS A 454 -26.05 -2.27 -2.41
C CYS A 454 -27.23 -1.80 -3.28
N TRP A 455 -27.88 -0.67 -2.98
CA TRP A 455 -29.20 -0.31 -3.54
C TRP A 455 -29.22 1.09 -4.17
N SER A 456 -29.45 1.16 -5.49
CA SER A 456 -29.53 2.42 -6.24
C SER A 456 -30.77 3.27 -5.90
N GLY A 457 -31.79 2.66 -5.28
CA GLY A 457 -33.04 3.33 -4.90
C GLY A 457 -32.97 4.13 -3.60
N GLN A 458 -31.94 3.97 -2.78
CA GLN A 458 -31.81 4.70 -1.51
C GLN A 458 -31.63 6.20 -1.75
N THR A 459 -32.59 7.01 -1.29
CA THR A 459 -32.62 8.47 -1.48
C THR A 459 -31.73 9.21 -0.48
N ARG A 460 -31.40 10.46 -0.79
CA ARG A 460 -30.69 11.37 0.13
C ARG A 460 -31.42 11.56 1.47
N LEU A 461 -32.75 11.65 1.45
CA LEU A 461 -33.57 11.76 2.66
C LEU A 461 -33.48 10.49 3.50
N ALA A 462 -33.57 9.31 2.88
CA ALA A 462 -33.45 8.03 3.56
C ALA A 462 -32.07 7.86 4.21
N ALA A 463 -30.98 8.20 3.51
CA ALA A 463 -29.62 8.09 4.06
C ALA A 463 -29.37 9.01 5.27
N ILE A 464 -29.93 10.23 5.27
CA ILE A 464 -29.75 11.20 6.36
C ILE A 464 -30.65 10.88 7.57
N ALA A 465 -31.94 10.66 7.34
CA ALA A 465 -32.91 10.56 8.44
C ALA A 465 -32.97 9.17 9.10
N SER A 466 -32.71 8.08 8.37
CA SER A 466 -32.85 6.72 8.91
C SER A 466 -31.89 6.39 10.06
N PRO A 467 -30.60 6.78 10.04
CA PRO A 467 -29.71 6.61 11.19
C PRO A 467 -30.17 7.43 12.41
N ILE A 468 -30.62 8.67 12.20
CA ILE A 468 -31.04 9.57 13.27
C ILE A 468 -32.32 9.05 13.94
N LEU A 469 -33.33 8.69 13.14
CA LEU A 469 -34.57 8.09 13.64
C LEU A 469 -34.29 6.75 14.33
N GLY A 470 -33.44 5.90 13.73
CA GLY A 470 -33.10 4.60 14.31
C GLY A 470 -32.37 4.70 15.66
N PHE A 471 -31.47 5.66 15.82
CA PHE A 471 -30.87 5.98 17.13
C PHE A 471 -31.93 6.34 18.16
N LEU A 472 -32.85 7.26 17.82
CA LEU A 472 -33.92 7.69 18.73
C LEU A 472 -34.87 6.52 19.07
N THR A 473 -35.15 5.64 18.11
CA THR A 473 -35.97 4.43 18.33
C THR A 473 -35.30 3.45 19.27
N GLY A 474 -34.02 3.09 19.05
CA GLY A 474 -33.31 2.17 19.94
C GLY A 474 -33.05 2.74 21.33
N LEU A 475 -32.75 4.05 21.43
CA LEU A 475 -32.62 4.77 22.70
C LEU A 475 -33.94 4.77 23.47
N GLY A 476 -35.06 5.08 22.80
CA GLY A 476 -36.40 5.05 23.39
C GLY A 476 -36.81 3.64 23.85
N ILE A 477 -36.48 2.61 23.08
CA ILE A 477 -36.73 1.20 23.47
C ILE A 477 -35.86 0.80 24.67
N TRP A 478 -34.56 1.13 24.69
CA TRP A 478 -33.66 0.80 25.81
C TRP A 478 -34.11 1.44 27.12
N LEU A 479 -34.31 2.76 27.13
CA LEU A 479 -34.70 3.51 28.32
C LEU A 479 -36.14 3.15 28.76
N GLY A 480 -37.05 2.99 27.80
CA GLY A 480 -38.43 2.57 28.07
C GLY A 480 -38.54 1.16 28.64
N THR A 481 -37.77 0.20 28.10
CA THR A 481 -37.78 -1.19 28.64
C THR A 481 -37.03 -1.30 29.96
N ALA A 482 -35.96 -0.52 30.19
CA ALA A 482 -35.33 -0.43 31.50
C ALA A 482 -36.32 0.08 32.56
N HIS A 483 -37.07 1.15 32.26
CA HIS A 483 -38.10 1.68 33.15
C HIS A 483 -39.27 0.69 33.37
N VAL A 484 -39.77 0.03 32.33
CA VAL A 484 -40.90 -0.92 32.44
C VAL A 484 -40.51 -2.21 33.19
N ILE A 485 -39.27 -2.68 33.07
CA ILE A 485 -38.80 -3.92 33.72
C ILE A 485 -38.34 -3.67 35.17
N TYR A 486 -37.72 -2.51 35.46
CA TYR A 486 -37.06 -2.24 36.75
C TYR A 486 -37.63 -1.04 37.52
N GLY A 487 -38.61 -0.32 37.00
CA GLY A 487 -39.26 0.83 37.64
C GLY A 487 -38.50 2.16 37.55
N GLU A 488 -37.19 2.15 37.29
CA GLU A 488 -36.33 3.34 37.26
C GLU A 488 -35.30 3.32 36.12
N ILE A 489 -34.73 4.48 35.78
CA ILE A 489 -33.68 4.64 34.77
C ILE A 489 -32.41 5.12 35.47
N ASN A 490 -31.43 4.23 35.62
CA ASN A 490 -30.09 4.55 36.11
C ASN A 490 -29.05 3.59 35.49
N MET A 491 -27.77 3.73 35.85
CA MET A 491 -26.68 2.90 35.32
C MET A 491 -26.98 1.39 35.46
N LYS A 492 -27.46 0.97 36.63
CA LYS A 492 -27.75 -0.44 36.96
C LYS A 492 -28.95 -1.00 36.20
N THR A 493 -30.01 -0.23 35.99
CA THR A 493 -31.19 -0.71 35.21
C THR A 493 -30.95 -0.69 33.71
N THR A 494 -30.08 0.21 33.23
CA THR A 494 -29.65 0.28 31.83
C THR A 494 -28.55 -0.74 31.48
N GLU A 495 -27.81 -1.24 32.46
CA GLU A 495 -26.98 -2.47 32.38
C GLU A 495 -27.82 -3.76 32.27
N GLY A 496 -29.16 -3.67 32.27
CA GLY A 496 -30.03 -4.83 32.04
C GLY A 496 -29.86 -5.43 30.64
N SER A 497 -29.56 -6.73 30.57
CA SER A 497 -29.33 -7.45 29.30
C SER A 497 -30.56 -7.47 28.37
N LEU A 498 -31.78 -7.55 28.93
CA LEU A 498 -33.01 -7.50 28.14
C LEU A 498 -33.25 -6.10 27.52
N PRO A 499 -33.23 -4.98 28.29
CA PRO A 499 -33.23 -3.65 27.69
C PRO A 499 -32.15 -3.44 26.63
N ALA A 500 -30.91 -3.87 26.90
CA ALA A 500 -29.80 -3.73 25.97
C ALA A 500 -30.06 -4.45 24.64
N LEU A 501 -30.56 -5.70 24.69
CA LEU A 501 -30.93 -6.46 23.50
C LEU A 501 -32.07 -5.80 22.72
N TYR A 502 -33.13 -5.35 23.39
CA TYR A 502 -34.25 -4.69 22.73
C TYR A 502 -33.85 -3.34 22.11
N GLY A 503 -33.03 -2.55 22.81
CA GLY A 503 -32.45 -1.31 22.28
C GLY A 503 -31.57 -1.54 21.06
N ALA A 504 -30.70 -2.55 21.09
CA ALA A 504 -29.84 -2.93 19.96
C ALA A 504 -30.65 -3.39 18.75
N ILE A 505 -31.68 -4.23 18.95
CA ILE A 505 -32.63 -4.64 17.90
C ILE A 505 -33.34 -3.41 17.31
N GLY A 506 -33.79 -2.49 18.15
CA GLY A 506 -34.40 -1.22 17.75
C GLY A 506 -33.47 -0.39 16.86
N SER A 507 -32.27 -0.09 17.34
CA SER A 507 -31.26 0.68 16.61
C SER A 507 -30.76 0.02 15.34
N PHE A 508 -30.80 -1.31 15.22
CA PHE A 508 -30.34 -2.02 14.02
C PHE A 508 -31.41 -2.16 12.94
N PHE A 509 -32.64 -2.57 13.29
CA PHE A 509 -33.68 -2.87 12.30
C PHE A 509 -34.54 -1.66 11.91
N SER A 510 -34.76 -0.69 12.80
CA SER A 510 -35.57 0.49 12.44
C SER A 510 -34.95 1.38 11.33
N PRO A 511 -33.61 1.61 11.25
CA PRO A 511 -33.02 2.29 10.09
C PRO A 511 -33.27 1.56 8.77
N ALA A 512 -33.38 0.22 8.77
CA ALA A 512 -33.69 -0.55 7.56
C ALA A 512 -35.11 -0.23 7.07
N LEU A 513 -36.09 -0.24 7.99
CA LEU A 513 -37.48 0.12 7.70
C LEU A 513 -37.59 1.57 7.22
N TYR A 514 -36.97 2.52 7.94
CA TYR A 514 -36.96 3.93 7.56
C TYR A 514 -36.27 4.16 6.20
N SER A 515 -35.18 3.44 5.92
CA SER A 515 -34.47 3.57 4.63
C SER A 515 -35.35 3.15 3.46
N VAL A 516 -36.14 2.09 3.60
CA VAL A 516 -37.08 1.65 2.57
C VAL A 516 -38.23 2.63 2.44
N LEU A 517 -38.91 2.97 3.53
CA LEU A 517 -40.10 3.85 3.51
C LEU A 517 -39.80 5.25 2.97
N LEU A 518 -38.72 5.89 3.43
CA LEU A 518 -38.31 7.23 2.98
C LEU A 518 -37.78 7.25 1.54
N SER A 519 -37.30 6.10 1.03
CA SER A 519 -36.92 5.97 -0.37
C SER A 519 -38.12 5.74 -1.29
N LEU A 520 -39.11 4.97 -0.84
CA LEU A 520 -40.37 4.78 -1.57
C LEU A 520 -41.27 6.02 -1.56
N TYR A 521 -41.18 6.88 -0.55
CA TYR A 521 -41.93 8.14 -0.47
C TYR A 521 -41.58 9.14 -1.60
N LYS A 522 -40.30 9.22 -1.99
CA LYS A 522 -39.85 10.05 -3.12
C LYS A 522 -38.75 9.33 -3.91
N PRO A 523 -39.11 8.37 -4.78
CA PRO A 523 -38.13 7.50 -5.43
C PRO A 523 -37.10 8.27 -6.28
N GLU A 524 -35.84 7.90 -6.10
CA GLU A 524 -34.68 8.39 -6.86
C GLU A 524 -33.85 7.18 -7.28
N LYS A 525 -33.24 7.20 -8.47
CA LYS A 525 -32.30 6.16 -8.90
C LYS A 525 -30.92 6.78 -9.08
N PHE A 526 -29.97 6.35 -8.27
CA PHE A 526 -28.57 6.72 -8.41
C PHE A 526 -27.89 5.88 -9.52
N ASP A 527 -27.25 6.55 -10.48
CA ASP A 527 -26.36 5.92 -11.45
C ASP A 527 -24.96 5.78 -10.84
N TRP A 528 -24.47 4.55 -10.73
CA TRP A 528 -23.18 4.22 -10.13
C TRP A 528 -21.99 4.88 -10.82
N ARG A 529 -22.10 5.19 -12.12
CA ARG A 529 -21.05 5.86 -12.90
C ARG A 529 -20.72 7.26 -12.37
N ARG A 530 -21.63 7.89 -11.60
CA ARG A 530 -21.38 9.18 -10.95
C ARG A 530 -20.24 9.15 -9.93
N PHE A 531 -19.94 8.01 -9.32
CA PHE A 531 -18.76 7.89 -8.44
C PHE A 531 -17.47 8.13 -9.24
N LEU A 532 -17.34 7.46 -10.40
CA LEU A 532 -16.18 7.60 -11.30
C LEU A 532 -16.05 9.04 -11.86
N VAL A 533 -17.16 9.71 -12.19
CA VAL A 533 -17.13 11.11 -12.67
C VAL A 533 -16.64 12.09 -11.61
N ALA A 534 -17.02 11.90 -10.35
CA ALA A 534 -16.66 12.85 -9.29
C ALA A 534 -15.16 12.83 -8.97
N GLU A 535 -14.50 11.68 -9.09
CA GLU A 535 -13.05 11.57 -9.00
C GLU A 535 -12.34 12.35 -10.12
N ILE A 536 -12.76 12.17 -11.37
CA ILE A 536 -12.23 12.89 -12.55
C ILE A 536 -12.40 14.42 -12.37
N ALA A 537 -13.48 14.85 -11.72
CA ALA A 537 -13.72 16.26 -11.39
C ALA A 537 -12.80 16.79 -10.27
N GLU A 538 -12.52 16.04 -9.20
CA GLU A 538 -11.54 16.48 -8.18
C GLU A 538 -10.11 16.51 -8.74
N GLU A 539 -9.72 15.54 -9.59
CA GLU A 539 -8.47 15.57 -10.36
C GLU A 539 -8.34 16.84 -11.23
N THR A 540 -9.43 17.23 -11.89
CA THR A 540 -9.46 18.39 -12.80
C THR A 540 -9.41 19.70 -12.01
N GLN A 541 -10.11 19.78 -10.88
CA GLN A 541 -10.03 20.95 -9.99
C GLN A 541 -8.67 21.09 -9.33
N LEU A 542 -7.94 20.00 -9.04
CA LEU A 542 -6.55 20.08 -8.57
C LEU A 542 -5.66 20.74 -9.63
N LYS A 543 -5.78 20.31 -10.90
CA LYS A 543 -5.01 20.88 -12.03
C LYS A 543 -5.30 22.37 -12.22
N GLU A 544 -6.57 22.77 -12.29
CA GLU A 544 -6.94 24.20 -12.37
C GLU A 544 -6.46 25.03 -11.17
N ASN A 545 -6.44 24.46 -9.97
CA ASN A 545 -6.09 25.20 -8.76
C ASN A 545 -4.58 25.45 -8.63
N THR A 546 -3.75 24.58 -9.19
CA THR A 546 -2.30 24.80 -9.35
C THR A 546 -2.04 25.91 -10.37
N GLU A 547 -2.67 25.83 -11.56
CA GLU A 547 -2.55 26.85 -12.62
C GLU A 547 -3.00 28.25 -12.11
N LYS A 548 -4.01 28.31 -11.24
CA LYS A 548 -4.50 29.56 -10.60
C LYS A 548 -3.66 30.06 -9.41
N GLU A 549 -2.69 29.27 -8.93
CA GLU A 549 -1.72 29.71 -7.92
C GLU A 549 -0.39 30.11 -8.56
N GLU A 550 0.03 29.43 -9.62
CA GLU A 550 1.10 29.92 -10.52
C GLU A 550 0.75 31.32 -11.06
N ALA A 551 -0.45 31.51 -11.62
CA ALA A 551 -0.94 32.80 -12.12
C ALA A 551 -1.14 33.90 -11.05
N LYS A 552 -0.96 33.60 -9.76
CA LYS A 552 -0.96 34.61 -8.68
C LYS A 552 0.44 35.06 -8.25
N ASN A 553 1.48 34.27 -8.52
CA ASN A 553 2.85 34.65 -8.18
C ASN A 553 3.46 35.62 -9.20
N ASP A 554 3.06 35.56 -10.47
CA ASP A 554 3.48 36.51 -11.51
C ASP A 554 2.86 37.92 -11.38
N GLY A 555 1.89 38.10 -10.48
CA GLY A 555 1.03 39.28 -10.39
C GLY A 555 1.65 40.56 -9.83
N ASN A 556 2.98 40.72 -9.82
CA ASN A 556 3.65 41.85 -9.14
C ASN A 556 4.83 42.50 -9.89
N THR A 557 4.67 42.73 -11.20
CA THR A 557 5.50 43.72 -11.94
C THR A 557 4.60 44.60 -12.82
N SER A 558 4.83 45.91 -12.83
CA SER A 558 3.89 46.91 -13.38
C SER A 558 4.47 47.76 -14.52
N SER A 559 3.72 47.94 -15.62
CA SER A 559 3.83 49.14 -16.48
C SER A 559 2.61 49.31 -17.41
N ASN A 560 2.24 50.56 -17.67
CA ASN A 560 1.06 50.96 -18.45
C ASN A 560 1.21 50.74 -19.97
N SER A 561 0.07 50.55 -20.66
CA SER A 561 -0.17 51.10 -22.00
C SER A 561 -1.67 51.27 -22.26
N GLU A 562 -2.08 52.44 -22.76
CA GLU A 562 -3.48 52.74 -23.12
C GLU A 562 -3.82 52.22 -24.54
N GLY A 563 -5.10 51.95 -24.82
CA GLY A 563 -5.56 51.52 -26.15
C GLY A 563 -7.08 51.35 -26.22
N GLU A 564 -7.71 51.83 -27.30
CA GLU A 564 -9.17 51.90 -27.47
C GLU A 564 -9.84 50.60 -27.97
N PRO A 565 -11.16 50.40 -27.74
CA PRO A 565 -11.89 49.21 -28.15
C PRO A 565 -12.55 49.29 -29.55
N PRO A 566 -12.58 48.20 -30.33
CA PRO A 566 -13.38 48.12 -31.55
C PRO A 566 -14.84 47.66 -31.31
N VAL A 567 -15.76 48.30 -32.02
CA VAL A 567 -17.22 48.13 -31.98
C VAL A 567 -17.70 46.84 -32.68
N SER A 568 -18.92 46.41 -32.36
CA SER A 568 -19.65 45.27 -32.93
C SER A 568 -19.98 45.38 -34.43
N SER A 569 -20.34 44.26 -35.07
CA SER A 569 -21.67 44.06 -35.72
C SER A 569 -21.76 42.76 -36.55
N LEU A 570 -22.95 42.50 -37.12
CA LEU A 570 -23.41 41.39 -37.98
C LEU A 570 -24.13 40.24 -37.23
N PHE A 571 -25.40 40.42 -36.79
CA PHE A 571 -26.69 40.53 -37.52
C PHE A 571 -27.37 39.18 -37.86
N ASN A 572 -28.48 38.91 -37.14
CA ASN A 572 -29.77 38.36 -37.61
C ASN A 572 -29.83 36.94 -38.27
N THR A 573 -30.99 36.24 -38.34
CA THR A 573 -32.38 36.61 -37.98
C THR A 573 -33.21 35.42 -37.43
N GLU A 574 -34.39 35.77 -36.88
CA GLU A 574 -35.67 35.03 -36.95
C GLU A 574 -36.12 33.99 -35.88
N LYS A 575 -37.45 33.89 -35.82
CA LYS A 575 -38.44 33.34 -34.85
C LYS A 575 -39.64 32.82 -35.73
N PRO A 576 -40.87 32.43 -35.28
CA PRO A 576 -41.58 32.66 -34.00
C PRO A 576 -42.45 31.45 -33.50
N GLY A 577 -43.50 31.71 -32.70
CA GLY A 577 -44.42 30.73 -32.07
C GLY A 577 -44.15 30.59 -30.57
N ASP A 578 -44.67 31.40 -29.66
CA ASP A 578 -46.08 31.77 -29.34
C ASP A 578 -46.88 30.58 -28.74
N ALA A 579 -47.63 30.71 -27.64
CA ALA A 579 -48.12 31.91 -26.94
C ALA A 579 -48.17 31.77 -25.40
N GLU A 580 -48.10 32.91 -24.70
CA GLU A 580 -49.06 33.48 -23.71
C GLU A 580 -49.90 32.55 -22.79
N LYS A 581 -50.27 32.87 -21.53
CA LYS A 581 -50.13 34.00 -20.55
C LYS A 581 -50.59 33.44 -19.16
N ASN A 582 -50.65 34.09 -17.98
CA ASN A 582 -50.45 35.46 -17.43
C ASN A 582 -50.05 35.29 -15.92
N THR A 583 -49.34 36.18 -15.22
CA THR A 583 -49.80 37.32 -14.35
C THR A 583 -51.08 37.07 -13.52
N VAL A 584 -51.32 37.58 -12.29
CA VAL A 584 -50.82 38.76 -11.54
C VAL A 584 -51.26 38.58 -10.04
N THR A 585 -50.77 39.17 -8.94
CA THR A 585 -49.81 40.27 -8.63
C THR A 585 -48.96 39.92 -7.37
N ALA A 586 -48.11 40.84 -6.93
CA ALA A 586 -47.30 40.81 -5.71
C ALA A 586 -47.98 41.30 -4.41
N ALA A 587 -47.46 40.82 -3.27
CA ALA A 587 -47.26 41.57 -2.01
C ALA A 587 -46.02 40.95 -1.33
N GLY A 588 -45.24 41.71 -0.54
CA GLY A 588 -43.94 41.22 -0.06
C GLY A 588 -43.50 41.75 1.29
N GLU A 589 -42.58 41.00 1.92
CA GLU A 589 -41.90 41.39 3.16
C GLU A 589 -40.44 40.90 3.18
N LYS A 590 -39.63 41.43 4.10
CA LYS A 590 -38.15 41.35 4.04
C LYS A 590 -37.60 40.02 4.57
N LEU A 591 -36.56 39.49 3.90
CA LEU A 591 -35.75 38.35 4.37
C LEU A 591 -34.23 38.67 4.29
N PRO A 592 -33.36 37.97 5.06
CA PRO A 592 -31.92 38.27 5.17
C PRO A 592 -31.09 37.91 3.91
N PRO A 593 -29.79 38.28 3.84
CA PRO A 593 -28.97 38.07 2.64
C PRO A 593 -28.73 36.58 2.32
N ALA A 594 -28.60 36.29 1.02
CA ALA A 594 -28.58 34.92 0.50
C ALA A 594 -27.31 34.15 0.86
N VAL A 595 -27.48 32.98 1.48
CA VAL A 595 -26.45 31.94 1.54
C VAL A 595 -26.46 31.20 0.20
N SER A 596 -25.47 31.44 -0.66
CA SER A 596 -25.46 30.91 -2.03
C SER A 596 -25.21 29.40 -2.06
N SER A 597 -26.12 28.64 -2.67
CA SER A 597 -26.00 27.20 -2.90
C SER A 597 -24.99 26.86 -4.01
N LYS A 598 -23.69 26.97 -3.73
CA LYS A 598 -22.62 26.78 -4.73
C LYS A 598 -22.18 25.32 -4.97
N ASP A 599 -22.38 24.43 -4.01
CA ASP A 599 -21.80 23.08 -4.04
C ASP A 599 -22.38 22.13 -5.11
N ASN A 600 -23.53 22.47 -5.70
CA ASN A 600 -24.20 21.66 -6.73
C ASN A 600 -23.87 22.09 -8.18
N ALA A 601 -22.99 23.08 -8.39
CA ALA A 601 -22.80 23.73 -9.69
C ALA A 601 -21.52 23.33 -10.46
N LEU A 602 -20.74 22.36 -9.97
CA LEU A 602 -19.45 21.95 -10.56
C LEU A 602 -19.44 20.56 -11.22
N ALA A 603 -20.60 19.90 -11.33
CA ALA A 603 -20.78 18.71 -12.16
C ALA A 603 -21.16 19.12 -13.60
N GLY A 604 -20.22 19.77 -14.30
CA GLY A 604 -20.41 20.22 -15.69
C GLY A 604 -20.37 19.07 -16.69
N GLU A 605 -21.53 18.71 -17.26
CA GLU A 605 -21.77 18.00 -18.53
C GLU A 605 -20.82 16.86 -18.98
N VAL A 606 -20.20 16.13 -18.06
CA VAL A 606 -19.60 14.82 -18.37
C VAL A 606 -20.73 13.83 -18.65
N ASN A 607 -20.87 13.43 -19.91
CA ASN A 607 -21.83 12.42 -20.33
C ASN A 607 -21.50 11.07 -19.66
N LEU A 608 -22.46 10.50 -18.93
CA LEU A 608 -22.26 9.26 -18.16
C LEU A 608 -22.01 8.04 -19.05
N ASP A 609 -22.39 8.09 -20.33
CA ASP A 609 -22.19 6.99 -21.29
C ASP A 609 -20.75 6.90 -21.81
N ASP A 610 -19.94 7.96 -21.67
CA ASP A 610 -18.51 7.97 -22.02
C ASP A 610 -17.58 7.56 -20.84
N VAL A 611 -18.16 7.22 -19.67
CA VAL A 611 -17.43 6.97 -18.42
C VAL A 611 -17.03 5.50 -18.29
N CYS A 612 -15.80 5.20 -18.71
CA CYS A 612 -15.17 3.89 -18.55
C CYS A 612 -14.74 3.61 -17.09
N HIS A 613 -14.70 2.34 -16.68
CA HIS A 613 -14.12 1.95 -15.40
C HIS A 613 -12.57 1.97 -15.49
N PRO A 614 -11.84 2.39 -14.44
CA PRO A 614 -10.36 2.33 -14.40
C PRO A 614 -9.75 0.93 -14.32
N PHE A 615 -10.56 -0.13 -14.45
CA PHE A 615 -10.12 -1.52 -14.52
C PHE A 615 -10.65 -2.13 -15.81
N ASP A 616 -9.86 -3.01 -16.43
CA ASP A 616 -10.26 -3.74 -17.61
C ASP A 616 -11.39 -4.74 -17.32
N ASP A 617 -12.04 -5.21 -18.40
CA ASP A 617 -13.17 -6.13 -18.33
C ASP A 617 -12.84 -7.46 -17.61
N ASP A 618 -11.61 -7.97 -17.68
CA ASP A 618 -11.24 -9.25 -17.05
C ASP A 618 -10.96 -9.07 -15.55
N THR A 619 -10.32 -7.97 -15.15
CA THR A 619 -10.24 -7.53 -13.74
C THR A 619 -11.64 -7.30 -13.15
N ILE A 620 -12.57 -6.71 -13.91
CA ILE A 620 -13.98 -6.55 -13.49
C ILE A 620 -14.71 -7.90 -13.38
N LYS A 621 -14.53 -8.82 -14.32
CA LYS A 621 -15.07 -10.21 -14.23
C LYS A 621 -14.52 -10.94 -13.00
N LEU A 622 -13.25 -10.75 -12.68
CA LEU A 622 -12.58 -11.30 -11.49
C LEU A 622 -13.16 -10.70 -10.20
N LEU A 623 -13.32 -9.38 -10.12
CA LEU A 623 -13.97 -8.71 -8.99
C LEU A 623 -15.43 -9.20 -8.79
N TYR A 624 -16.23 -9.33 -9.85
CA TYR A 624 -17.59 -9.90 -9.75
C TYR A 624 -17.61 -11.40 -9.42
N ARG A 625 -16.53 -12.16 -9.67
CA ARG A 625 -16.35 -13.53 -9.16
C ARG A 625 -16.06 -13.49 -7.65
N TRP A 626 -15.14 -12.65 -7.20
CA TRP A 626 -14.83 -12.47 -5.77
C TRP A 626 -16.02 -11.96 -4.96
N TYR A 627 -16.81 -11.02 -5.49
CA TYR A 627 -18.04 -10.53 -4.87
C TYR A 627 -19.07 -11.65 -4.61
N ARG A 628 -19.25 -12.58 -5.57
CA ARG A 628 -20.12 -13.75 -5.39
C ARG A 628 -19.57 -14.73 -4.35
N ILE A 629 -18.25 -14.94 -4.34
CA ILE A 629 -17.57 -15.78 -3.33
C ILE A 629 -17.72 -15.15 -1.93
N ALA A 630 -17.56 -13.83 -1.79
CA ALA A 630 -17.69 -13.13 -0.52
C ALA A 630 -19.11 -13.24 0.07
N TRP A 631 -20.15 -13.05 -0.75
CA TRP A 631 -21.54 -13.26 -0.30
C TRP A 631 -21.84 -14.73 0.05
N TYR A 632 -21.32 -15.69 -0.73
CA TYR A 632 -21.43 -17.10 -0.39
C TYR A 632 -20.77 -17.41 0.97
N MET A 633 -19.55 -16.92 1.19
CA MET A 633 -18.81 -17.10 2.45
C MET A 633 -19.52 -16.43 3.62
N PHE A 634 -20.03 -15.20 3.46
CA PHE A 634 -20.83 -14.53 4.49
C PHE A 634 -22.09 -15.33 4.87
N VAL A 635 -22.88 -15.76 3.88
CA VAL A 635 -24.09 -16.55 4.12
C VAL A 635 -23.76 -17.91 4.74
N ALA A 636 -22.71 -18.59 4.27
CA ALA A 636 -22.24 -19.85 4.84
C ALA A 636 -21.78 -19.68 6.30
N ILE A 637 -20.98 -18.65 6.60
CA ILE A 637 -20.52 -18.35 7.97
C ILE A 637 -21.70 -18.04 8.87
N VAL A 638 -22.68 -17.22 8.44
CA VAL A 638 -23.88 -16.94 9.23
C VAL A 638 -24.69 -18.22 9.47
N LEU A 639 -25.00 -19.00 8.44
CA LEU A 639 -25.80 -20.24 8.58
C LEU A 639 -25.09 -21.27 9.48
N VAL A 640 -23.78 -21.46 9.34
CA VAL A 640 -23.01 -22.38 10.19
C VAL A 640 -22.94 -21.89 11.63
N THR A 641 -22.54 -20.64 11.84
CA THR A 641 -22.21 -20.12 13.18
C THR A 641 -23.40 -19.59 13.97
N PHE A 642 -24.56 -19.36 13.35
CA PHE A 642 -25.80 -18.97 14.04
C PHE A 642 -26.81 -20.13 14.12
N ILE A 643 -26.80 -21.08 13.17
CA ILE A 643 -27.81 -22.14 13.09
C ILE A 643 -27.18 -23.53 13.21
N LEU A 644 -26.46 -23.99 12.19
CA LEU A 644 -26.11 -25.41 12.03
C LEU A 644 -25.21 -25.95 13.15
N TRP A 645 -24.35 -25.11 13.75
CA TRP A 645 -23.45 -25.53 14.82
C TRP A 645 -24.01 -25.30 16.23
N PRO A 646 -24.45 -24.09 16.65
CA PRO A 646 -24.92 -23.88 18.03
C PRO A 646 -26.31 -24.47 18.30
N MET A 647 -27.26 -24.40 17.36
CA MET A 647 -28.67 -24.70 17.66
C MET A 647 -28.93 -26.19 17.97
N PRO A 648 -28.29 -27.18 17.29
CA PRO A 648 -28.38 -28.58 17.71
C PRO A 648 -27.80 -28.86 19.11
N LEU A 649 -26.93 -27.99 19.61
CA LEU A 649 -26.36 -28.08 20.96
C LEU A 649 -27.19 -27.30 22.01
N TYR A 650 -27.99 -26.31 21.59
CA TYR A 650 -28.96 -25.58 22.42
C TYR A 650 -30.20 -26.44 22.77
N ARG A 651 -29.95 -27.62 23.32
CA ARG A 651 -30.94 -28.64 23.70
C ARG A 651 -30.76 -29.04 25.18
N ASP A 652 -31.60 -29.95 25.65
CA ASP A 652 -31.55 -30.51 27.00
C ASP A 652 -30.38 -31.50 27.17
N TYR A 653 -29.15 -30.98 27.09
CA TYR A 653 -27.91 -31.75 27.11
C TYR A 653 -26.86 -31.07 27.99
N ILE A 654 -26.16 -31.89 28.77
CA ILE A 654 -24.93 -31.53 29.48
C ILE A 654 -23.83 -32.34 28.82
N PHE A 655 -22.69 -31.72 28.52
CA PHE A 655 -21.59 -32.37 27.83
C PHE A 655 -21.02 -33.49 28.68
N GLU A 656 -20.94 -34.70 28.11
CA GLU A 656 -20.23 -35.81 28.72
C GLU A 656 -18.72 -35.64 28.60
N LYS A 657 -17.94 -36.32 29.45
CA LYS A 657 -16.47 -36.25 29.50
C LYS A 657 -15.81 -36.43 28.14
N THR A 658 -16.30 -37.38 27.33
CA THR A 658 -15.79 -37.63 25.98
C THR A 658 -16.13 -36.49 25.02
N PHE A 659 -17.35 -35.95 25.07
CA PHE A 659 -17.76 -34.83 24.22
C PHE A 659 -17.02 -33.55 24.58
N PHE A 660 -16.89 -33.23 25.88
CA PHE A 660 -16.11 -32.09 26.37
C PHE A 660 -14.63 -32.17 25.95
N LYS A 661 -13.99 -33.34 26.10
CA LYS A 661 -12.62 -33.57 25.62
C LYS A 661 -12.49 -33.26 24.13
N SER A 662 -13.37 -33.80 23.29
CA SER A 662 -13.34 -33.57 21.85
C SER A 662 -13.59 -32.10 21.50
N TRP A 663 -14.60 -31.47 22.10
CA TRP A 663 -14.94 -30.05 21.92
C TRP A 663 -13.76 -29.12 22.19
N THR A 664 -13.13 -29.25 23.36
CA THR A 664 -11.99 -28.41 23.75
C THR A 664 -10.73 -28.76 22.96
N THR A 665 -10.55 -30.01 22.52
CA THR A 665 -9.47 -30.39 21.59
C THR A 665 -9.62 -29.67 20.24
N VAL A 666 -10.82 -29.63 19.66
CA VAL A 666 -11.07 -28.91 18.40
C VAL A 666 -10.85 -27.41 18.58
N ALA A 667 -11.25 -26.83 19.73
CA ALA A 667 -10.98 -25.43 20.05
C ALA A 667 -9.48 -25.10 20.08
N ILE A 668 -8.64 -25.98 20.66
CA ILE A 668 -7.18 -25.84 20.68
C ILE A 668 -6.58 -26.03 19.28
N ILE A 669 -7.05 -27.00 18.50
CA ILE A 669 -6.67 -27.15 17.09
C ILE A 669 -6.97 -25.87 16.30
N TRP A 670 -8.06 -25.18 16.62
CA TRP A 670 -8.42 -23.90 15.99
C TRP A 670 -7.49 -22.74 16.35
N GLN A 671 -6.87 -22.74 17.54
CA GLN A 671 -5.79 -21.80 17.89
C GLN A 671 -4.54 -22.03 17.04
N PHE A 672 -4.15 -23.29 16.84
CA PHE A 672 -3.04 -23.64 15.94
C PHE A 672 -3.37 -23.29 14.49
N PHE A 673 -4.61 -23.56 14.02
CA PHE A 673 -5.06 -23.10 12.70
C PHE A 673 -4.94 -21.57 12.56
N ALA A 674 -5.35 -20.80 13.56
CA ALA A 674 -5.19 -19.35 13.54
C ALA A 674 -3.71 -18.96 13.42
N PHE A 675 -2.82 -19.55 14.22
CA PHE A 675 -1.37 -19.31 14.11
C PHE A 675 -0.82 -19.62 12.70
N PHE A 676 -1.19 -20.75 12.11
CA PHE A 676 -0.77 -21.05 10.73
C PHE A 676 -1.37 -20.08 9.70
N ALA A 677 -2.64 -19.68 9.87
CA ALA A 677 -3.38 -18.81 8.94
C ALA A 677 -2.97 -17.33 8.98
N VAL A 678 -2.66 -16.78 10.16
CA VAL A 678 -2.40 -15.34 10.35
C VAL A 678 -1.03 -14.99 10.93
N VAL A 679 -0.15 -15.99 11.12
CA VAL A 679 1.27 -15.78 11.46
C VAL A 679 2.20 -16.47 10.44
N VAL A 680 2.05 -17.78 10.22
CA VAL A 680 2.96 -18.52 9.31
C VAL A 680 2.68 -18.21 7.83
N TYR A 681 1.42 -18.20 7.41
CA TYR A 681 1.05 -17.89 6.03
C TYR A 681 1.49 -16.48 5.56
N PRO A 682 1.34 -15.38 6.34
CA PRO A 682 1.90 -14.07 5.99
C PRO A 682 3.41 -14.08 5.68
N LEU A 683 4.21 -14.83 6.45
CA LEU A 683 5.65 -14.99 6.20
C LEU A 683 5.94 -15.73 4.90
N TYR A 684 5.10 -16.71 4.55
CA TYR A 684 5.21 -17.43 3.28
C TYR A 684 4.75 -16.56 2.10
N ASP A 685 3.65 -15.82 2.23
CA ASP A 685 3.08 -14.94 1.20
C ASP A 685 4.09 -13.81 0.86
N GLY A 686 4.57 -13.09 1.88
CA GLY A 686 5.55 -12.01 1.75
C GLY A 686 7.01 -12.46 1.62
N ARG A 687 7.30 -13.75 1.44
CA ARG A 687 8.67 -14.31 1.53
C ARG A 687 9.69 -13.64 0.61
N TYR A 688 9.28 -13.18 -0.57
CA TYR A 688 10.20 -12.55 -1.53
C TYR A 688 10.64 -11.16 -1.09
N GLU A 689 9.73 -10.31 -0.61
CA GLU A 689 10.09 -8.99 -0.06
C GLU A 689 10.85 -9.12 1.27
N ILE A 690 10.52 -10.13 2.10
CA ILE A 690 11.29 -10.46 3.30
C ILE A 690 12.73 -10.87 2.91
N VAL A 691 12.91 -11.77 1.94
CA VAL A 691 14.24 -12.17 1.46
C VAL A 691 14.99 -11.00 0.82
N ARG A 692 14.31 -10.09 0.12
CA ARG A 692 14.90 -8.87 -0.45
C ARG A 692 15.42 -7.92 0.65
N GLY A 693 14.60 -7.62 1.65
CA GLY A 693 15.00 -6.80 2.81
C GLY A 693 16.09 -7.46 3.64
N VAL A 694 15.98 -8.76 3.92
CA VAL A 694 17.01 -9.53 4.65
C VAL A 694 18.31 -9.60 3.85
N LYS A 695 18.28 -9.77 2.52
CA LYS A 695 19.50 -9.67 1.69
C LYS A 695 20.14 -8.29 1.77
N GLY A 696 19.37 -7.20 1.68
CA GLY A 696 19.90 -5.84 1.86
C GLY A 696 20.61 -5.64 3.21
N VAL A 697 20.00 -6.14 4.30
CA VAL A 697 20.58 -6.11 5.66
C VAL A 697 21.71 -7.15 5.85
N TRP A 698 21.76 -8.21 5.06
CA TRP A 698 22.80 -9.25 5.11
C TRP A 698 24.05 -8.83 4.35
N HIS A 699 23.92 -8.31 3.12
CA HIS A 699 25.06 -7.78 2.36
C HIS A 699 25.74 -6.66 3.16
N SER A 700 25.00 -5.62 3.56
CA SER A 700 25.54 -4.53 4.41
C SER A 700 26.12 -4.99 5.77
N LYS A 701 25.86 -6.21 6.23
CA LYS A 701 26.55 -6.84 7.37
C LYS A 701 27.74 -7.71 6.97
N VAL A 702 27.69 -8.40 5.83
CA VAL A 702 28.83 -9.14 5.27
C VAL A 702 29.92 -8.15 4.93
N ASP A 703 29.61 -7.09 4.20
CA ASP A 703 30.53 -6.00 3.82
C ASP A 703 31.21 -5.43 5.08
N LEU A 704 30.40 -5.06 6.09
CA LEU A 704 30.90 -4.59 7.39
C LEU A 704 31.81 -5.63 8.09
N SER A 705 31.45 -6.92 8.04
CA SER A 705 32.22 -8.00 8.68
C SER A 705 33.52 -8.34 7.93
N HIS A 706 33.52 -8.24 6.60
CA HIS A 706 34.68 -8.46 5.74
C HIS A 706 35.68 -7.32 5.94
N ASN A 707 35.20 -6.07 5.94
CA ASN A 707 36.01 -4.89 6.23
C ASN A 707 36.61 -4.95 7.65
N ILE A 708 35.88 -5.45 8.65
CA ILE A 708 36.40 -5.70 10.01
C ILE A 708 37.43 -6.83 10.03
N ALA A 709 37.25 -7.89 9.22
CA ALA A 709 38.19 -9.00 9.13
C ALA A 709 39.51 -8.59 8.46
N GLU A 710 39.45 -7.88 7.34
CA GLU A 710 40.63 -7.36 6.64
C GLU A 710 41.35 -6.29 7.47
N SER A 711 40.61 -5.41 8.15
CA SER A 711 41.19 -4.47 9.12
C SER A 711 41.98 -5.19 10.22
N ARG A 712 41.50 -6.35 10.70
CA ARG A 712 42.24 -7.18 11.68
C ARG A 712 43.46 -7.87 11.07
N VAL A 713 43.40 -8.30 9.81
CA VAL A 713 44.56 -8.88 9.11
C VAL A 713 45.64 -7.82 8.90
N MET A 714 45.27 -6.63 8.43
CA MET A 714 46.20 -5.49 8.25
C MET A 714 46.77 -5.00 9.58
N ALA A 715 45.96 -4.89 10.65
CA ALA A 715 46.47 -4.53 11.98
C ALA A 715 47.50 -5.54 12.52
N ASN A 716 47.29 -6.84 12.32
CA ASN A 716 48.25 -7.87 12.70
C ASN A 716 49.52 -7.85 11.83
N LEU A 717 49.41 -7.54 10.54
CA LEU A 717 50.57 -7.35 9.65
C LEU A 717 51.40 -6.12 10.04
N MET A 718 50.77 -5.02 10.45
CA MET A 718 51.46 -3.81 10.90
C MET A 718 52.12 -3.97 12.29
N MET A 719 51.46 -4.64 13.25
CA MET A 719 52.05 -4.92 14.57
C MET A 719 53.28 -5.84 14.52
N ASN A 720 53.49 -6.56 13.41
CA ASN A 720 54.67 -7.40 13.22
C ASN A 720 55.94 -6.62 12.83
N ASN A 721 55.87 -5.29 12.59
CA ASN A 721 56.97 -4.57 11.93
C ASN A 721 57.37 -3.20 12.54
N SER A 722 56.82 -2.79 13.70
CA SER A 722 57.44 -1.76 14.55
C SER A 722 56.86 -1.73 15.97
N SER A 723 57.67 -1.32 16.95
CA SER A 723 57.25 -1.12 18.33
C SER A 723 56.57 0.26 18.50
N VAL A 724 55.24 0.27 18.63
CA VAL A 724 54.43 1.49 18.81
C VAL A 724 53.53 1.35 20.03
N ASP A 725 53.35 2.45 20.78
CA ASP A 725 52.69 2.47 22.09
C ASP A 725 51.16 2.67 22.01
N LYS A 726 50.43 2.22 23.03
CA LYS A 726 48.96 2.19 23.07
C LYS A 726 48.29 3.55 22.89
N ALA A 727 48.94 4.65 23.29
CA ALA A 727 48.39 6.00 23.12
C ALA A 727 48.16 6.36 21.63
N SER A 728 48.94 5.80 20.70
CA SER A 728 48.74 5.99 19.27
C SER A 728 47.50 5.25 18.72
N LEU A 729 47.01 4.24 19.44
CA LEU A 729 45.89 3.40 18.98
C LEU A 729 44.54 4.14 19.07
N GLU A 730 44.31 4.94 20.12
CA GLU A 730 43.07 5.73 20.27
C GLU A 730 42.95 6.88 19.25
N VAL A 731 44.10 7.48 18.89
CA VAL A 731 44.16 8.47 17.79
C VAL A 731 43.85 7.79 16.45
N GLY A 732 44.39 6.60 16.21
CA GLY A 732 44.11 5.82 15.00
C GLY A 732 42.65 5.40 14.87
N ILE A 733 41.99 5.00 15.97
CA ILE A 733 40.57 4.63 15.97
C ILE A 733 39.68 5.85 15.64
N THR A 734 40.00 7.03 16.17
CA THR A 734 39.27 8.27 15.85
C THR A 734 39.39 8.59 14.35
N ALA A 735 40.61 8.57 13.80
CA ALA A 735 40.83 8.80 12.37
C ALA A 735 40.13 7.77 11.48
N PHE A 736 40.00 6.51 11.92
CA PHE A 736 39.28 5.46 11.18
C PHE A 736 37.75 5.65 11.21
N ILE A 737 37.19 6.29 12.23
CA ILE A 737 35.77 6.67 12.29
C ILE A 737 35.48 7.83 11.33
N ASP A 738 36.38 8.81 11.24
CA ASP A 738 36.30 9.89 10.24
C ASP A 738 36.43 9.32 8.81
N GLN A 739 37.36 8.39 8.60
CA GLN A 739 37.56 7.76 7.29
C GLN A 739 36.41 6.83 6.89
N ALA A 740 35.71 6.20 7.84
CA ALA A 740 34.47 5.48 7.59
C ALA A 740 33.26 6.40 7.31
N HIS A 741 33.24 7.62 7.85
CA HIS A 741 32.30 8.66 7.41
C HIS A 741 32.54 9.02 5.95
N ILE A 742 33.81 9.25 5.56
CA ILE A 742 34.19 9.63 4.20
C ILE A 742 33.71 8.63 3.13
N GLU A 743 33.57 7.34 3.42
CA GLU A 743 33.08 6.36 2.42
C GLU A 743 31.55 6.24 2.37
N VAL A 744 30.86 6.50 3.49
CA VAL A 744 29.41 6.72 3.47
C VAL A 744 29.07 8.05 2.78
N GLU A 745 29.91 9.08 2.95
CA GLU A 745 29.88 10.32 2.17
C GLU A 745 30.10 10.02 0.69
N LYS A 746 31.15 9.29 0.25
CA LYS A 746 31.34 8.94 -1.18
C LYS A 746 30.11 8.28 -1.83
N GLN A 747 29.44 7.35 -1.14
CA GLN A 747 28.24 6.69 -1.68
C GLN A 747 27.05 7.67 -1.76
N SER A 748 26.89 8.51 -0.73
CA SER A 748 25.92 9.61 -0.72
C SER A 748 26.21 10.64 -1.83
N ASP A 749 27.49 10.99 -2.01
CA ASP A 749 28.00 11.94 -2.99
C ASP A 749 27.83 11.42 -4.41
N ALA A 750 27.94 10.12 -4.66
CA ALA A 750 27.67 9.57 -5.99
C ALA A 750 26.23 9.85 -6.45
N ASP A 751 25.23 9.64 -5.58
CA ASP A 751 23.83 9.95 -5.89
C ASP A 751 23.51 11.45 -5.78
N LEU A 752 24.09 12.19 -4.81
CA LEU A 752 23.97 13.66 -4.72
C LEU A 752 24.58 14.36 -5.95
N VAL A 753 25.74 13.90 -6.44
CA VAL A 753 26.35 14.37 -7.69
C VAL A 753 25.43 14.01 -8.85
N ARG A 754 24.93 12.77 -8.93
CA ARG A 754 24.02 12.37 -10.03
C ARG A 754 22.75 13.21 -10.10
N ASP A 755 22.11 13.50 -8.97
CA ASP A 755 20.93 14.36 -8.93
C ASP A 755 21.28 15.85 -9.10
N ARG A 756 22.41 16.35 -8.57
CA ARG A 756 22.92 17.70 -8.88
C ARG A 756 23.19 17.87 -10.38
N ARG A 757 23.88 16.91 -11.01
CA ARG A 757 24.15 16.91 -12.46
C ARG A 757 22.84 17.02 -13.23
N ARG A 758 21.85 16.19 -12.87
CA ARG A 758 20.49 16.23 -13.44
C ARG A 758 19.78 17.57 -13.18
N GLN A 759 19.90 18.14 -11.99
CA GLN A 759 19.29 19.42 -11.62
C GLN A 759 19.86 20.55 -12.47
N VAL A 760 21.18 20.75 -12.50
CA VAL A 760 21.85 21.83 -13.24
C VAL A 760 21.54 21.75 -14.75
N ILE A 761 21.49 20.54 -15.34
CA ILE A 761 21.09 20.37 -16.75
C ILE A 761 19.63 20.78 -16.98
N ASN A 762 18.70 20.39 -16.08
CA ASN A 762 17.30 20.79 -16.22
C ASN A 762 17.13 22.30 -16.02
N GLU A 763 17.77 22.91 -15.01
CA GLU A 763 17.70 24.35 -14.75
C GLU A 763 18.23 25.17 -15.93
N TYR A 764 19.36 24.76 -16.52
CA TYR A 764 19.89 25.37 -17.75
C TYR A 764 18.91 25.24 -18.93
N LEU A 765 18.37 24.04 -19.18
CA LEU A 765 17.48 23.80 -20.32
C LEU A 765 16.07 24.42 -20.15
N GLU A 766 15.54 24.47 -18.93
CA GLU A 766 14.24 25.09 -18.63
C GLU A 766 14.35 26.62 -18.74
N SER A 767 15.49 27.20 -18.35
CA SER A 767 15.77 28.64 -18.51
C SER A 767 16.00 29.06 -19.98
N ASN A 768 16.64 28.21 -20.79
CA ASN A 768 17.06 28.56 -22.16
C ASN A 768 16.17 27.99 -23.28
N VAL A 769 15.27 27.03 -22.98
CA VAL A 769 14.48 26.30 -23.99
C VAL A 769 13.01 26.15 -23.55
N PRO A 770 12.11 27.07 -23.98
CA PRO A 770 10.69 26.98 -23.68
C PRO A 770 10.03 25.66 -24.11
N GLU A 771 10.53 25.04 -25.18
CA GLU A 771 10.06 23.73 -25.66
C GLU A 771 10.46 22.58 -24.73
N PHE A 772 11.53 22.73 -23.95
CA PHE A 772 11.92 21.78 -22.90
C PHE A 772 11.13 22.00 -21.61
N ALA A 773 10.98 23.25 -21.15
CA ALA A 773 10.16 23.58 -19.99
C ALA A 773 8.71 23.08 -20.15
N LYS A 774 8.08 23.34 -21.31
CA LYS A 774 6.74 22.80 -21.62
C LYS A 774 6.72 21.27 -21.61
N LEU A 775 7.76 20.63 -22.15
CA LEU A 775 7.88 19.17 -22.14
C LEU A 775 8.02 18.61 -20.71
N GLN A 776 8.75 19.28 -19.82
CA GLN A 776 8.91 18.84 -18.44
C GLN A 776 7.57 18.87 -17.70
N THR A 777 6.79 19.95 -17.83
CA THR A 777 5.42 20.03 -17.26
C THR A 777 4.50 18.94 -17.81
N LEU A 778 4.57 18.65 -19.12
CA LEU A 778 3.79 17.58 -19.76
C LEU A 778 4.25 16.17 -19.33
N ARG A 779 5.53 15.98 -19.00
CA ARG A 779 6.05 14.72 -18.43
C ARG A 779 5.64 14.55 -16.98
N ARG A 780 5.72 15.61 -16.17
CA ARG A 780 5.24 15.66 -14.77
C ARG A 780 3.76 15.26 -14.70
N LYS A 781 2.90 15.96 -15.46
CA LYS A 781 1.47 15.64 -15.64
C LYS A 781 1.20 14.22 -16.21
N GLY A 782 2.17 13.59 -16.85
CA GLY A 782 2.10 12.23 -17.35
C GLY A 782 2.53 11.15 -16.36
N TRP A 783 3.49 11.45 -15.47
CA TRP A 783 3.88 10.58 -14.35
C TRP A 783 2.92 10.69 -13.16
N GLU A 784 2.27 11.83 -13.00
CA GLU A 784 1.22 12.06 -11.99
C GLU A 784 -0.14 11.45 -12.38
N ASN A 785 -0.24 10.79 -13.56
CA ASN A 785 -1.46 10.12 -14.02
C ASN A 785 -1.21 8.63 -14.28
N ALA A 786 -1.83 7.75 -13.50
CA ALA A 786 -1.76 6.30 -13.65
C ALA A 786 -2.19 5.80 -15.05
N ALA A 787 -3.10 6.50 -15.74
CA ALA A 787 -3.47 6.17 -17.12
C ALA A 787 -2.30 6.36 -18.12
N GLY A 788 -1.30 7.17 -17.77
CA GLY A 788 -0.04 7.29 -18.51
C GLY A 788 0.80 6.02 -18.42
N ASP A 789 0.97 5.49 -17.21
CA ASP A 789 1.67 4.22 -16.99
C ASP A 789 0.93 3.04 -17.62
N THR A 790 -0.39 2.94 -17.45
CA THR A 790 -1.23 1.92 -18.12
C THR A 790 -1.16 2.04 -19.65
N PHE A 791 -1.10 3.25 -20.22
CA PHE A 791 -0.92 3.44 -21.66
C PHE A 791 0.44 2.91 -22.13
N PHE A 792 1.53 3.20 -21.40
CA PHE A 792 2.85 2.70 -21.75
C PHE A 792 3.02 1.21 -21.45
N GLU A 793 2.31 0.65 -20.47
CA GLU A 793 2.26 -0.77 -20.16
C GLU A 793 1.54 -1.57 -21.24
N ASN A 794 0.35 -1.15 -21.64
CA ASN A 794 -0.36 -1.75 -22.78
C ASN A 794 0.49 -1.68 -24.07
N GLN A 795 1.29 -0.62 -24.26
CA GLN A 795 2.24 -0.53 -25.36
C GLN A 795 3.51 -1.40 -25.19
N ARG A 796 3.89 -1.80 -23.97
CA ARG A 796 4.91 -2.84 -23.73
C ARG A 796 4.31 -4.21 -24.05
N ASN A 797 3.20 -4.56 -23.41
CA ASN A 797 2.52 -5.84 -23.55
C ASN A 797 2.15 -6.16 -25.01
N ALA A 798 1.68 -5.18 -25.79
CA ALA A 798 1.37 -5.35 -27.22
C ALA A 798 2.60 -5.46 -28.14
N ALA A 799 3.79 -5.02 -27.69
CA ALA A 799 5.05 -5.24 -28.40
C ALA A 799 5.68 -6.58 -28.02
N ASP A 800 5.59 -6.96 -26.74
CA ASP A 800 6.16 -8.20 -26.19
C ASP A 800 5.35 -9.43 -26.61
N ASN A 801 4.05 -9.27 -26.90
CA ASN A 801 3.14 -10.32 -27.41
C ASN A 801 2.70 -10.06 -28.87
N ALA A 802 3.57 -9.46 -29.69
CA ALA A 802 3.25 -9.07 -31.06
C ALA A 802 2.99 -10.27 -31.99
N ASP A 803 1.77 -10.38 -32.55
CA ASP A 803 1.44 -11.37 -33.58
C ASP A 803 2.11 -11.05 -34.94
N ASP A 804 1.94 -11.93 -35.93
CA ASP A 804 2.51 -11.72 -37.28
C ASP A 804 1.99 -10.43 -37.97
N ARG A 805 0.80 -9.91 -37.60
CA ARG A 805 0.24 -8.66 -38.12
C ARG A 805 0.85 -7.44 -37.44
N VAL A 806 1.01 -7.48 -36.11
CA VAL A 806 1.68 -6.43 -35.32
C VAL A 806 3.16 -6.32 -35.72
N CYS A 807 3.83 -7.45 -35.99
CA CYS A 807 5.17 -7.47 -36.57
C CYS A 807 5.24 -6.77 -37.94
N GLN A 808 4.28 -7.03 -38.84
CA GLN A 808 4.22 -6.34 -40.14
C GLN A 808 3.93 -4.84 -39.97
N PHE A 809 3.08 -4.46 -39.01
CA PHE A 809 2.84 -3.06 -38.67
C PHE A 809 4.10 -2.35 -38.19
N PHE A 810 4.92 -2.98 -37.34
CA PHE A 810 6.21 -2.42 -36.92
C PHE A 810 7.19 -2.27 -38.09
N PHE A 811 7.28 -3.25 -39.01
CA PHE A 811 8.09 -3.13 -40.22
C PHE A 811 7.70 -1.90 -41.07
N GLU A 812 6.40 -1.73 -41.37
CA GLU A 812 5.88 -0.57 -42.12
C GLU A 812 6.04 0.76 -41.37
N VAL A 813 6.05 0.74 -40.04
CA VAL A 813 6.37 1.89 -39.19
C VAL A 813 7.85 2.26 -39.35
N MET A 814 8.77 1.31 -39.29
CA MET A 814 10.20 1.58 -39.39
C MET A 814 10.61 2.06 -40.79
N LYS A 815 9.97 1.55 -41.86
CA LYS A 815 10.13 2.10 -43.23
C LYS A 815 9.77 3.59 -43.33
N LYS A 816 8.72 4.03 -42.60
CA LYS A 816 8.31 5.45 -42.54
C LYS A 816 9.28 6.29 -41.72
N VAL A 817 9.81 5.76 -40.62
CA VAL A 817 10.85 6.42 -39.81
C VAL A 817 12.15 6.59 -40.60
N ALA A 818 12.61 5.56 -41.33
CA ALA A 818 13.75 5.64 -42.24
C ALA A 818 13.57 6.73 -43.31
N SER A 819 12.42 6.70 -44.00
CA SER A 819 12.05 7.72 -44.99
C SER A 819 12.03 9.15 -44.40
N GLU A 820 11.56 9.33 -43.16
CA GLU A 820 11.57 10.61 -42.45
C GLU A 820 12.97 11.12 -42.09
N ILE A 821 13.88 10.21 -41.76
CA ILE A 821 15.29 10.52 -41.48
C ILE A 821 15.97 10.90 -42.80
N HIS A 822 15.86 10.07 -43.84
CA HIS A 822 16.40 10.36 -45.17
C HIS A 822 15.91 11.71 -45.71
N THR A 823 14.60 11.97 -45.71
CA THR A 823 14.02 13.23 -46.20
C THR A 823 14.58 14.48 -45.48
N ALA A 824 15.07 14.34 -44.25
CA ALA A 824 15.60 15.45 -43.46
C ALA A 824 17.14 15.54 -43.43
N THR A 825 17.87 14.56 -43.94
CA THR A 825 19.34 14.46 -43.77
C THR A 825 20.10 13.93 -45.00
N GLY A 826 19.41 13.30 -45.95
CA GLY A 826 19.99 12.51 -47.03
C GLY A 826 20.61 11.17 -46.60
N ALA A 827 20.64 10.84 -45.30
CA ALA A 827 21.56 9.86 -44.72
C ALA A 827 21.46 8.41 -45.23
N PHE A 828 20.33 8.03 -45.86
CA PHE A 828 20.16 6.71 -46.47
C PHE A 828 20.66 6.63 -47.94
N ASP A 829 21.06 7.74 -48.59
CA ASP A 829 21.66 7.74 -49.93
C ASP A 829 23.20 7.78 -49.82
N ILE A 830 23.81 6.60 -49.92
CA ILE A 830 25.27 6.43 -49.91
C ILE A 830 25.88 6.40 -51.34
N SER A 831 25.04 6.54 -52.38
CA SER A 831 25.45 6.43 -53.78
C SER A 831 26.33 7.59 -54.29
N ARG A 832 26.42 8.68 -53.51
CA ARG A 832 27.08 9.95 -53.89
C ARG A 832 28.60 9.88 -54.02
N ALA A 833 29.25 8.82 -53.55
CA ALA A 833 30.67 8.59 -53.74
C ALA A 833 30.88 7.64 -54.92
N GLY A 834 31.43 8.15 -56.04
CA GLY A 834 31.56 7.45 -57.33
C GLY A 834 32.58 6.30 -57.39
N ILE A 835 32.81 5.58 -56.28
CA ILE A 835 33.77 4.48 -56.18
C ILE A 835 33.12 3.33 -55.38
N GLY A 836 32.85 2.22 -56.06
CA GLY A 836 32.46 0.94 -55.43
C GLY A 836 30.96 0.60 -55.43
N LYS A 837 30.66 -0.60 -54.92
CA LYS A 837 29.31 -1.00 -54.49
C LYS A 837 29.20 -0.65 -53.01
N GLY A 838 28.14 0.07 -52.62
CA GLY A 838 27.97 0.51 -51.24
C GLY A 838 27.90 -0.65 -50.25
N ARG A 839 28.23 -0.39 -48.99
CA ARG A 839 28.15 -1.38 -47.90
C ARG A 839 27.39 -0.85 -46.69
N ILE A 840 26.44 -1.65 -46.20
CA ILE A 840 25.55 -1.31 -45.10
C ILE A 840 25.74 -2.33 -43.96
N LEU A 841 25.81 -1.85 -42.73
CA LEU A 841 25.78 -2.66 -41.51
C LEU A 841 24.48 -2.38 -40.76
N ASP A 842 23.80 -3.42 -40.32
CA ASP A 842 22.68 -3.29 -39.39
C ASP A 842 22.89 -4.21 -38.21
N MET A 843 23.10 -3.64 -37.03
CA MET A 843 23.42 -4.41 -35.82
C MET A 843 22.21 -5.12 -35.22
N CYS A 844 20.98 -4.71 -35.57
CA CYS A 844 19.73 -5.27 -35.06
C CYS A 844 18.63 -5.22 -36.14
N MET A 845 18.89 -5.86 -37.29
CA MET A 845 18.08 -5.70 -38.50
C MET A 845 16.59 -5.99 -38.35
N ALA A 846 16.18 -6.99 -37.56
CA ALA A 846 14.79 -7.47 -37.55
C ALA A 846 13.83 -6.47 -36.86
N PRO A 847 12.70 -6.11 -37.48
CA PRO A 847 12.04 -6.79 -38.60
C PRO A 847 12.47 -6.36 -40.01
N GLY A 848 13.36 -5.39 -40.18
CA GLY A 848 14.02 -5.07 -41.46
C GLY A 848 13.79 -3.67 -42.02
N GLY A 849 12.96 -2.83 -41.38
CA GLY A 849 12.39 -1.64 -42.02
C GLY A 849 13.37 -0.50 -42.34
N PHE A 850 14.50 -0.38 -41.65
CA PHE A 850 15.58 0.55 -42.02
C PHE A 850 16.41 0.00 -43.18
N LEU A 851 16.78 -1.27 -43.09
CA LEU A 851 17.61 -1.97 -44.07
C LEU A 851 16.94 -2.11 -45.43
N ASP A 852 15.62 -2.32 -45.43
CA ASP A 852 14.74 -2.33 -46.60
C ASP A 852 14.82 -1.01 -47.38
N VAL A 853 14.58 0.13 -46.72
CA VAL A 853 14.68 1.47 -47.34
C VAL A 853 16.11 1.78 -47.80
N ALA A 854 17.13 1.33 -47.05
CA ALA A 854 18.53 1.51 -47.43
C ALA A 854 18.91 0.69 -48.67
N LEU A 855 18.39 -0.53 -48.83
CA LEU A 855 18.63 -1.37 -49.99
C LEU A 855 17.84 -0.92 -51.22
N ASP A 856 16.58 -0.48 -51.05
CA ASP A 856 15.78 0.14 -52.12
C ASP A 856 16.48 1.37 -52.71
N MET A 857 16.99 2.27 -51.86
CA MET A 857 17.72 3.46 -52.30
C MET A 857 19.08 3.15 -52.94
N ASN A 858 19.74 2.07 -52.53
CA ASN A 858 21.11 1.75 -52.96
C ASN A 858 21.22 0.32 -53.52
N TRP A 859 20.35 -0.06 -54.45
CA TRP A 859 20.16 -1.43 -55.00
C TRP A 859 21.40 -2.20 -55.48
N LYS A 860 22.56 -1.54 -55.66
CA LYS A 860 23.84 -2.18 -56.00
C LYS A 860 24.69 -2.57 -54.78
N SER A 861 24.29 -2.15 -53.59
CA SER A 861 25.03 -2.30 -52.34
C SER A 861 24.95 -3.72 -51.79
N ARG A 862 25.77 -4.02 -50.79
CA ARG A 862 25.64 -5.23 -49.96
C ARG A 862 25.42 -4.84 -48.50
N ALA A 863 24.61 -5.62 -47.81
CA ALA A 863 24.35 -5.47 -46.39
C ALA A 863 24.88 -6.68 -45.60
N ILE A 864 25.31 -6.44 -44.36
CA ILE A 864 25.43 -7.46 -43.31
C ILE A 864 24.47 -7.06 -42.19
N GLY A 865 23.53 -7.95 -41.85
CA GLY A 865 22.50 -7.71 -40.84
C GLY A 865 22.57 -8.74 -39.71
N PHE A 866 22.79 -8.27 -38.49
CA PHE A 866 22.75 -9.07 -37.27
C PHE A 866 21.39 -8.96 -36.59
N SER A 867 20.91 -10.03 -35.96
CA SER A 867 19.72 -10.02 -35.10
C SER A 867 19.71 -11.19 -34.14
N LEU A 868 19.09 -11.00 -32.97
CA LEU A 868 18.87 -12.08 -32.01
C LEU A 868 18.03 -13.21 -32.66
N PRO A 869 18.37 -14.50 -32.48
CA PRO A 869 17.57 -15.63 -32.96
C PRO A 869 16.13 -15.60 -32.45
N HIS A 870 15.20 -16.15 -33.23
CA HIS A 870 13.79 -16.24 -32.85
C HIS A 870 13.55 -17.16 -31.65
N GLU A 871 14.42 -18.16 -31.45
CA GLU A 871 14.38 -19.05 -30.28
C GLU A 871 14.79 -18.33 -28.98
N ASP A 872 15.70 -17.36 -29.06
CA ASP A 872 16.07 -16.46 -27.96
C ASP A 872 15.08 -15.28 -27.77
N GLY A 873 13.93 -15.31 -28.46
CA GLY A 873 12.89 -14.27 -28.38
C GLY A 873 13.00 -13.13 -29.42
N GLY A 874 13.92 -13.24 -30.39
CA GLY A 874 14.10 -12.26 -31.46
C GLY A 874 12.95 -12.18 -32.48
N HIS A 875 12.84 -11.05 -33.18
CA HIS A 875 11.77 -10.80 -34.16
C HIS A 875 12.02 -11.48 -35.52
N LYS A 876 10.94 -11.92 -36.19
CA LYS A 876 11.00 -12.39 -37.59
C LYS A 876 11.36 -11.25 -38.55
N LEU A 877 12.34 -11.48 -39.43
CA LEU A 877 12.65 -10.59 -40.56
C LEU A 877 11.48 -10.57 -41.57
N ARG A 878 11.12 -9.38 -42.08
CA ARG A 878 10.05 -9.13 -43.07
C ARG A 878 10.56 -8.56 -44.40
N LEU A 879 11.82 -8.14 -44.44
CA LEU A 879 12.53 -7.79 -45.68
C LEU A 879 12.50 -8.97 -46.66
N GLN A 880 12.25 -8.68 -47.94
CA GLN A 880 12.22 -9.70 -48.99
C GLN A 880 13.60 -10.39 -49.15
N PRO A 881 13.66 -11.72 -49.35
CA PRO A 881 14.92 -12.43 -49.56
C PRO A 881 15.72 -11.86 -50.73
N THR A 882 16.97 -11.45 -50.46
CA THR A 882 17.82 -10.77 -51.44
C THR A 882 19.27 -11.29 -51.35
N PRO A 883 19.93 -11.61 -52.49
CA PRO A 883 21.32 -12.10 -52.51
C PRO A 883 22.36 -11.01 -52.17
N TYR A 884 21.89 -9.81 -51.82
CA TYR A 884 22.71 -8.68 -51.40
C TYR A 884 22.78 -8.53 -49.87
N LEU A 885 22.04 -9.32 -49.10
CA LEU A 885 22.06 -9.31 -47.64
C LEU A 885 22.64 -10.62 -47.07
N ASP A 886 23.72 -10.49 -46.32
CA ASP A 886 24.23 -11.51 -45.40
C ASP A 886 23.46 -11.41 -44.07
N GLN A 887 22.76 -12.49 -43.68
CA GLN A 887 21.86 -12.53 -42.52
C GLN A 887 22.49 -13.37 -41.39
N ARG A 888 22.67 -12.76 -40.22
CA ARG A 888 23.34 -13.39 -39.08
C ARG A 888 22.46 -13.38 -37.84
N TRP A 889 21.96 -14.57 -37.49
CA TRP A 889 21.10 -14.78 -36.34
C TRP A 889 21.97 -15.16 -35.13
N MET A 890 22.29 -14.17 -34.29
CA MET A 890 23.21 -14.27 -33.15
C MET A 890 23.08 -13.04 -32.23
N ASP A 891 23.37 -13.22 -30.95
CA ASP A 891 23.40 -12.14 -29.95
C ASP A 891 24.69 -11.32 -30.09
N ILE A 892 24.58 -10.07 -30.55
CA ILE A 892 25.74 -9.19 -30.76
C ILE A 892 26.50 -8.85 -29.48
N THR A 893 25.90 -9.03 -28.29
CA THR A 893 26.60 -8.84 -27.00
C THR A 893 27.53 -10.01 -26.65
N MET A 894 27.47 -11.10 -27.42
CA MET A 894 28.24 -12.33 -27.23
C MET A 894 29.37 -12.50 -28.27
N LEU A 895 29.59 -11.49 -29.11
CA LEU A 895 30.68 -11.42 -30.11
C LEU A 895 32.04 -11.11 -29.46
N ALA A 896 32.52 -12.03 -28.62
CA ALA A 896 33.69 -11.82 -27.81
C ALA A 896 34.97 -11.56 -28.64
N ALA A 897 35.17 -12.28 -29.74
CA ALA A 897 36.32 -12.10 -30.61
C ALA A 897 36.38 -10.71 -31.26
N ASP A 898 35.24 -10.23 -31.78
CA ASP A 898 35.10 -8.90 -32.37
C ASP A 898 35.28 -7.81 -31.29
N MET A 899 34.74 -8.03 -30.09
CA MET A 899 34.95 -7.16 -28.92
C MET A 899 36.34 -7.29 -28.26
N GLY A 900 37.26 -8.08 -28.83
CA GLY A 900 38.68 -8.16 -28.44
C GLY A 900 39.02 -9.19 -27.36
N LYS A 901 38.09 -10.07 -26.97
CA LYS A 901 38.26 -11.11 -25.94
C LYS A 901 38.32 -12.50 -26.58
N ALA A 902 39.53 -12.95 -26.90
CA ALA A 902 39.77 -14.25 -27.55
C ALA A 902 39.62 -15.48 -26.62
N VAL A 903 39.65 -15.29 -25.29
CA VAL A 903 39.54 -16.36 -24.29
C VAL A 903 38.46 -16.01 -23.28
N ILE A 904 37.54 -16.96 -23.06
CA ILE A 904 36.40 -16.86 -22.14
C ILE A 904 36.70 -17.71 -20.90
N PRO A 905 36.44 -17.26 -19.66
CA PRO A 905 36.58 -18.08 -18.46
C PRO A 905 35.61 -19.27 -18.50
N SER A 906 36.09 -20.50 -18.26
CA SER A 906 35.30 -21.74 -18.35
C SER A 906 34.22 -21.89 -17.26
N ASP A 907 34.32 -21.09 -16.21
CA ASP A 907 33.41 -20.93 -15.09
C ASP A 907 32.32 -19.86 -15.34
N HIS A 908 32.43 -19.09 -16.42
CA HIS A 908 31.45 -18.05 -16.77
C HIS A 908 30.09 -18.67 -17.17
N PRO A 909 28.94 -18.19 -16.65
CA PRO A 909 27.63 -18.86 -16.82
C PRO A 909 27.19 -19.02 -18.28
N ASP A 910 27.41 -18.01 -19.13
CA ASP A 910 27.12 -18.08 -20.58
C ASP A 910 28.35 -18.55 -21.42
N PHE A 911 29.34 -19.27 -20.86
CA PHE A 911 30.59 -19.66 -21.55
C PHE A 911 30.37 -20.23 -22.96
N SER A 912 29.41 -21.15 -23.11
CA SER A 912 29.10 -21.81 -24.39
C SER A 912 28.35 -20.95 -25.41
N LYS A 913 27.90 -19.73 -25.04
CA LYS A 913 27.17 -18.81 -25.92
C LYS A 913 28.06 -17.73 -26.56
N PHE A 914 29.34 -17.62 -26.17
CA PHE A 914 30.25 -16.62 -26.74
C PHE A 914 30.86 -17.06 -28.07
N HIS A 915 30.84 -16.17 -29.04
CA HIS A 915 31.52 -16.35 -30.32
C HIS A 915 32.99 -15.93 -30.22
N THR A 916 33.88 -16.93 -30.20
CA THR A 916 35.34 -16.77 -30.20
C THR A 916 35.94 -16.68 -31.62
N GLU A 917 35.12 -16.78 -32.66
CA GLU A 917 35.47 -16.50 -34.05
C GLU A 917 34.92 -15.13 -34.48
N ARG A 918 35.78 -14.28 -35.05
CA ARG A 918 35.39 -12.93 -35.52
C ARG A 918 34.32 -13.01 -36.60
N GLN A 919 33.24 -12.27 -36.40
CA GLN A 919 32.19 -12.10 -37.38
C GLN A 919 32.49 -10.95 -38.34
N LEU A 920 33.14 -9.89 -37.88
CA LEU A 920 33.55 -8.75 -38.71
C LEU A 920 35.07 -8.79 -38.94
N THR A 921 35.45 -9.18 -40.15
CA THR A 921 36.86 -9.16 -40.58
C THR A 921 37.33 -7.75 -40.92
N GLU A 922 38.64 -7.54 -41.03
CA GLU A 922 39.21 -6.20 -41.37
C GLU A 922 38.74 -5.70 -42.75
N ASP A 923 38.46 -6.62 -43.69
CA ASP A 923 37.82 -6.31 -44.99
C ASP A 923 36.35 -5.89 -44.87
N ASN A 924 35.72 -5.97 -43.69
CA ASN A 924 34.32 -5.60 -43.48
C ASN A 924 34.22 -4.12 -43.12
N ILE A 925 34.43 -3.27 -44.14
CA ILE A 925 34.26 -1.81 -44.05
C ILE A 925 32.90 -1.41 -44.63
N PHE A 926 32.18 -0.51 -43.96
CA PHE A 926 30.82 -0.06 -44.30
C PHE A 926 30.70 1.45 -44.48
N ASP A 927 29.71 1.88 -45.27
CA ASP A 927 29.43 3.28 -45.59
C ASP A 927 28.31 3.86 -44.71
N LEU A 928 27.39 3.00 -44.28
CA LEU A 928 26.24 3.30 -43.43
C LEU A 928 26.10 2.20 -42.37
N ALA A 929 25.95 2.57 -41.10
CA ALA A 929 25.69 1.64 -40.00
C ALA A 929 24.47 2.04 -39.17
N PHE A 930 23.64 1.05 -38.81
CA PHE A 930 22.47 1.21 -37.95
C PHE A 930 22.70 0.63 -36.55
N CYS A 931 22.41 1.44 -35.53
CA CYS A 931 22.48 1.09 -34.11
C CYS A 931 21.12 1.38 -33.43
N ASP A 932 20.09 0.61 -33.79
CA ASP A 932 18.69 0.78 -33.31
C ASP A 932 18.29 -0.28 -32.25
N GLY A 933 19.22 -1.17 -31.87
CA GLY A 933 18.96 -2.31 -31.00
C GLY A 933 18.56 -1.95 -29.58
N GLN A 934 17.48 -2.57 -29.10
CA GLN A 934 16.98 -2.47 -27.71
C GLN A 934 16.98 -3.85 -27.05
N VAL A 935 17.21 -3.90 -25.73
CA VAL A 935 17.09 -5.14 -24.95
C VAL A 935 15.62 -5.59 -24.92
N LEU A 936 15.36 -6.84 -25.29
CA LEU A 936 14.02 -7.42 -25.27
C LEU A 936 13.66 -7.91 -23.85
N ARG A 937 12.42 -7.64 -23.42
CA ARG A 937 11.89 -8.08 -22.11
C ARG A 937 11.58 -9.58 -22.07
N THR A 938 11.49 -10.21 -23.24
CA THR A 938 11.12 -11.63 -23.44
C THR A 938 12.32 -12.56 -23.64
N GLN A 939 13.53 -12.02 -23.80
CA GLN A 939 14.76 -12.80 -23.94
C GLN A 939 15.21 -13.33 -22.56
N ASP A 940 15.46 -14.63 -22.48
CA ASP A 940 16.03 -15.28 -21.30
C ASP A 940 17.55 -15.00 -21.19
N ARG A 941 18.03 -14.69 -19.99
CA ARG A 941 19.41 -14.21 -19.72
C ARG A 941 19.89 -14.65 -18.33
N ALA A 942 21.20 -14.85 -18.19
CA ALA A 942 21.82 -15.12 -16.89
C ALA A 942 21.94 -13.86 -16.03
N ASP A 943 21.77 -13.99 -14.71
CA ASP A 943 21.66 -12.91 -13.70
C ASP A 943 22.64 -11.73 -13.87
N TYR A 944 23.90 -11.99 -14.27
CA TYR A 944 24.93 -10.96 -14.44
C TYR A 944 24.57 -9.89 -15.48
N ARG A 945 23.69 -10.23 -16.43
CA ARG A 945 23.20 -9.36 -17.52
C ARG A 945 22.08 -8.42 -17.07
N ASP A 946 21.29 -8.82 -16.08
CA ASP A 946 20.17 -7.99 -15.60
C ASP A 946 20.54 -7.14 -14.35
N LYS A 947 21.64 -7.45 -13.66
CA LYS A 947 22.25 -6.58 -12.62
C LYS A 947 22.54 -5.17 -13.17
N ASN A 948 22.10 -4.12 -12.46
CA ASN A 948 22.48 -2.71 -12.68
C ASN A 948 22.38 -2.20 -14.13
N MET A 949 21.39 -2.69 -14.90
CA MET A 949 21.23 -2.42 -16.34
C MET A 949 22.46 -2.80 -17.21
N SER A 950 23.26 -3.78 -16.79
CA SER A 950 24.49 -4.17 -17.48
C SER A 950 24.21 -4.59 -18.93
N GLU A 951 23.15 -5.35 -19.23
CA GLU A 951 22.81 -5.77 -20.60
C GLU A 951 22.57 -4.58 -21.53
N ALA A 952 21.83 -3.56 -21.07
CA ALA A 952 21.59 -2.37 -21.88
C ALA A 952 22.90 -1.62 -22.19
N ARG A 953 23.83 -1.56 -21.22
CA ARG A 953 25.18 -1.03 -21.42
C ARG A 953 25.99 -1.90 -22.39
N ARG A 954 25.99 -3.23 -22.22
CA ARG A 954 26.68 -4.21 -23.09
C ARG A 954 26.22 -4.09 -24.54
N LEU A 955 24.91 -4.02 -24.75
CA LEU A 955 24.28 -3.87 -26.06
C LEU A 955 24.59 -2.53 -26.73
N SER A 956 24.58 -1.41 -25.98
CA SER A 956 25.05 -0.12 -26.52
C SER A 956 26.54 -0.14 -26.86
N CYS A 957 27.39 -0.75 -26.03
CA CYS A 957 28.83 -0.85 -26.28
C CYS A 957 29.14 -1.66 -27.55
N ALA A 958 28.52 -2.84 -27.70
CA ALA A 958 28.72 -3.69 -28.88
C ALA A 958 28.27 -3.00 -30.17
N GLN A 959 27.08 -2.39 -30.19
CA GLN A 959 26.60 -1.64 -31.35
C GLN A 959 27.53 -0.47 -31.72
N LEU A 960 27.92 0.36 -30.75
CA LEU A 960 28.71 1.56 -31.00
C LEU A 960 30.17 1.25 -31.37
N ALA A 961 30.81 0.31 -30.68
CA ALA A 961 32.20 -0.06 -30.95
C ALA A 961 32.35 -0.67 -32.33
N LEU A 962 31.61 -1.74 -32.63
CA LEU A 962 31.74 -2.48 -33.88
C LEU A 962 31.34 -1.62 -35.08
N SER A 963 30.26 -0.82 -34.96
CA SER A 963 29.82 0.06 -36.05
C SER A 963 30.75 1.22 -36.34
N LEU A 964 31.44 1.79 -35.33
CA LEU A 964 32.39 2.88 -35.53
C LEU A 964 33.74 2.36 -36.05
N GLU A 965 34.21 1.24 -35.51
CA GLU A 965 35.44 0.56 -35.93
C GLU A 965 35.39 0.16 -37.41
N HIS A 966 34.30 -0.48 -37.82
CA HIS A 966 34.10 -0.99 -39.18
C HIS A 966 33.53 0.04 -40.18
N LEU A 967 33.38 1.31 -39.80
CA LEU A 967 32.95 2.35 -40.73
C LEU A 967 34.10 2.83 -41.63
N ARG A 968 33.81 3.27 -42.86
CA ARG A 968 34.79 4.05 -43.64
C ARG A 968 34.93 5.48 -43.06
N PRO A 969 36.11 6.11 -43.19
CA PRO A 969 36.22 7.56 -43.05
C PRO A 969 35.23 8.28 -43.98
N GLY A 970 34.49 9.24 -43.44
CA GLY A 970 33.42 9.92 -44.16
C GLY A 970 32.08 9.16 -44.21
N GLY A 971 31.96 8.00 -43.54
CA GLY A 971 30.74 7.21 -43.44
C GLY A 971 29.64 7.85 -42.58
N ILE A 972 28.54 7.12 -42.41
CA ILE A 972 27.32 7.55 -41.72
C ILE A 972 26.93 6.53 -40.64
N MET A 973 26.55 7.00 -39.46
CA MET A 973 25.94 6.19 -38.39
C MET A 973 24.58 6.75 -38.01
N ILE A 974 23.58 5.88 -37.82
CA ILE A 974 22.26 6.24 -37.32
C ILE A 974 22.00 5.44 -36.05
N ILE A 975 21.90 6.15 -34.92
CA ILE A 975 21.99 5.61 -33.56
C ILE A 975 20.74 6.00 -32.78
N LEU A 976 20.08 5.03 -32.16
CA LEU A 976 18.94 5.27 -31.26
C LEU A 976 19.42 5.74 -29.88
N LEU A 977 19.00 6.94 -29.48
CA LEU A 977 19.28 7.54 -28.18
C LEU A 977 17.98 7.92 -27.46
N HIS A 978 18.06 8.16 -26.15
CA HIS A 978 16.92 8.50 -25.30
C HIS A 978 17.23 9.71 -24.43
N LYS A 979 16.31 10.68 -24.36
CA LYS A 979 16.45 11.91 -23.55
C LYS A 979 17.73 12.70 -23.91
N PRO A 980 17.70 13.65 -24.86
CA PRO A 980 18.86 14.51 -25.15
C PRO A 980 19.47 15.15 -23.88
N GLU A 981 18.64 15.46 -22.90
CA GLU A 981 18.98 16.01 -21.57
C GLU A 981 19.64 15.03 -20.58
N ALA A 982 19.77 13.74 -20.89
CA ALA A 982 20.39 12.78 -19.97
C ALA A 982 21.92 12.85 -20.08
N TRP A 983 22.63 12.96 -18.95
CA TRP A 983 24.09 13.16 -18.89
C TRP A 983 24.90 12.27 -19.84
N ARG A 984 24.73 10.94 -19.79
CA ARG A 984 25.43 10.01 -20.71
C ARG A 984 25.08 10.23 -22.19
N THR A 985 23.88 10.72 -22.51
CA THR A 985 23.48 11.11 -23.87
C THR A 985 24.13 12.42 -24.30
N ILE A 986 24.26 13.40 -23.40
CA ILE A 986 25.03 14.63 -23.65
C ILE A 986 26.49 14.29 -23.93
N LEU A 987 27.13 13.45 -23.10
CA LEU A 987 28.50 12.99 -23.33
C LEU A 987 28.66 12.26 -24.67
N GLN A 988 27.72 11.41 -25.07
CA GLN A 988 27.72 10.78 -26.39
C GLN A 988 27.58 11.78 -27.54
N LEU A 989 26.69 12.78 -27.43
CA LEU A 989 26.54 13.83 -28.43
C LEU A 989 27.82 14.70 -28.53
N ARG A 990 28.39 15.14 -27.39
CA ARG A 990 29.66 15.88 -27.31
C ARG A 990 30.80 15.07 -27.93
N LEU A 991 30.88 13.77 -27.66
CA LEU A 991 31.88 12.85 -28.18
C LEU A 991 31.78 12.68 -29.70
N PHE A 992 30.61 12.36 -30.25
CA PHE A 992 30.42 12.24 -31.70
C PHE A 992 30.66 13.57 -32.42
N ASN A 993 30.36 14.72 -31.80
CA ASN A 993 30.67 16.05 -32.34
C ASN A 993 32.18 16.30 -32.50
N LYS A 994 33.06 15.64 -31.72
CA LYS A 994 34.52 15.74 -31.88
C LYS A 994 35.04 15.12 -33.20
N PHE A 995 34.25 14.29 -33.90
CA PHE A 995 34.71 13.57 -35.11
C PHE A 995 33.65 13.35 -36.20
N SER A 996 32.48 13.99 -36.13
CA SER A 996 31.40 13.85 -37.12
C SER A 996 30.44 15.03 -37.10
N ASN A 997 29.73 15.25 -38.22
CA ASN A 997 28.65 16.21 -38.32
C ASN A 997 27.36 15.56 -37.79
N ILE A 998 26.90 15.99 -36.61
CA ILE A 998 25.78 15.36 -35.90
C ILE A 998 24.44 16.10 -36.06
N PHE A 999 23.35 15.33 -36.14
CA PHE A 999 21.97 15.81 -36.19
C PHE A 999 21.08 14.96 -35.26
N ALA A 1000 20.19 15.58 -34.50
CA ALA A 1000 19.19 14.89 -33.70
C ALA A 1000 17.81 14.95 -34.38
N LYS A 1001 17.19 13.78 -34.59
CA LYS A 1001 15.92 13.63 -35.31
C LYS A 1001 14.93 12.82 -34.48
N LYS A 1002 13.83 13.45 -34.07
CA LYS A 1002 12.66 12.73 -33.55
C LYS A 1002 11.68 12.42 -34.68
N PRO A 1003 11.24 11.15 -34.85
CA PRO A 1003 10.24 10.81 -35.86
C PRO A 1003 8.87 11.44 -35.56
N ARG A 1004 8.13 11.80 -36.62
CA ARG A 1004 6.79 12.40 -36.56
C ARG A 1004 5.67 11.41 -36.88
N THR A 1005 5.95 10.23 -37.41
CA THR A 1005 4.98 9.14 -37.65
C THR A 1005 4.85 8.20 -36.45
N SER A 1006 5.94 7.73 -35.86
CA SER A 1006 5.95 6.79 -34.71
C SER A 1006 6.75 7.30 -33.50
N HIS A 1007 6.61 6.60 -32.36
CA HIS A 1007 7.29 6.78 -31.06
C HIS A 1007 7.31 8.20 -30.45
N LYS A 1008 6.63 9.17 -31.06
CA LYS A 1008 6.56 10.61 -30.72
C LYS A 1008 6.46 10.90 -29.21
N LYS A 1009 5.67 10.11 -28.46
CA LYS A 1009 5.45 10.26 -27.01
C LYS A 1009 6.62 9.77 -26.13
N ARG A 1010 7.37 8.76 -26.59
CA ARG A 1010 8.53 8.19 -25.87
C ARG A 1010 9.71 9.15 -25.87
N SER A 1011 10.70 8.90 -25.01
CA SER A 1011 11.94 9.68 -24.92
C SER A 1011 12.94 9.45 -26.08
N SER A 1012 12.70 8.47 -26.96
CA SER A 1012 13.61 8.09 -28.03
C SER A 1012 13.73 9.13 -29.16
N PHE A 1013 14.92 9.20 -29.74
CA PHE A 1013 15.26 9.98 -30.95
C PHE A 1013 16.47 9.34 -31.63
N TYR A 1014 16.72 9.70 -32.89
CA TYR A 1014 17.91 9.25 -33.61
C TYR A 1014 18.98 10.34 -33.61
N LEU A 1015 20.21 9.95 -33.25
CA LEU A 1015 21.42 10.66 -33.65
C LEU A 1015 21.81 10.17 -35.05
N ILE A 1016 21.94 11.10 -35.98
CA ILE A 1016 22.53 10.86 -37.30
C ILE A 1016 23.91 11.53 -37.30
N ALA A 1017 24.95 10.73 -37.29
CA ALA A 1017 26.34 11.17 -37.43
C ALA A 1017 26.76 10.98 -38.89
N THR A 1018 27.18 12.06 -39.55
CA THR A 1018 27.62 12.05 -40.96
C THR A 1018 29.07 12.52 -41.09
N ASN A 1019 29.74 12.15 -42.18
CA ASN A 1019 31.16 12.43 -42.39
C ASN A 1019 32.03 11.93 -41.22
N VAL A 1020 31.72 10.75 -40.68
CA VAL A 1020 32.33 10.20 -39.47
C VAL A 1020 33.81 9.87 -39.71
N GLN A 1021 34.69 10.44 -38.89
CA GLN A 1021 36.13 10.21 -38.95
C GLN A 1021 36.54 9.14 -37.92
N ASN A 1022 36.31 7.86 -38.21
CA ASN A 1022 36.59 6.77 -37.27
C ASN A 1022 38.07 6.63 -36.87
N LYS A 1023 39.00 7.15 -37.69
CA LYS A 1023 40.44 7.24 -37.39
C LYS A 1023 40.84 8.48 -36.57
N HIS A 1024 39.90 9.32 -36.16
CA HIS A 1024 40.17 10.44 -35.27
C HIS A 1024 40.55 9.93 -33.86
N PRO A 1025 41.50 10.55 -33.12
CA PRO A 1025 41.92 10.05 -31.80
C PRO A 1025 40.75 9.83 -30.82
N ALA A 1026 39.78 10.74 -30.78
CA ALA A 1026 38.60 10.58 -29.93
C ALA A 1026 37.66 9.43 -30.36
N ALA A 1027 37.64 9.05 -31.65
CA ALA A 1027 36.87 7.91 -32.13
C ALA A 1027 37.56 6.57 -31.79
N ILE A 1028 38.89 6.52 -31.93
CA ILE A 1028 39.71 5.37 -31.51
C ILE A 1028 39.60 5.16 -29.99
N GLY A 1029 39.70 6.24 -29.20
CA GLY A 1029 39.48 6.22 -27.76
C GLY A 1029 38.08 5.75 -27.37
N ALA A 1030 37.04 6.18 -28.11
CA ALA A 1030 35.67 5.73 -27.90
C ALA A 1030 35.50 4.21 -28.13
N ILE A 1031 36.04 3.66 -29.22
CA ILE A 1031 36.01 2.22 -29.51
C ILE A 1031 36.70 1.44 -28.38
N ALA A 1032 37.90 1.87 -27.96
CA ALA A 1032 38.63 1.24 -26.86
C ALA A 1032 37.85 1.31 -25.53
N CYS A 1033 37.25 2.46 -25.20
CA CYS A 1033 36.44 2.65 -24.01
C CYS A 1033 35.18 1.75 -23.99
N TRP A 1034 34.48 1.63 -25.13
CA TRP A 1034 33.30 0.77 -25.24
C TRP A 1034 33.66 -0.72 -25.20
N LYS A 1035 34.78 -1.14 -25.80
CA LYS A 1035 35.26 -2.53 -25.68
C LYS A 1035 35.71 -2.86 -24.24
N LYS A 1036 36.40 -1.93 -23.56
CA LYS A 1036 36.74 -2.05 -22.14
C LYS A 1036 35.49 -2.17 -21.27
N MET A 1037 34.57 -1.22 -21.35
CA MET A 1037 33.31 -1.24 -20.57
C MET A 1037 32.46 -2.48 -20.85
N TRP A 1038 32.40 -2.99 -22.09
CA TRP A 1038 31.77 -4.28 -22.37
C TRP A 1038 32.49 -5.45 -21.69
N ASN A 1039 33.84 -5.44 -21.63
CA ASN A 1039 34.59 -6.48 -20.93
C ASN A 1039 34.37 -6.43 -19.42
N ASP A 1040 34.46 -5.24 -18.82
CA ASP A 1040 34.25 -5.01 -17.39
C ASP A 1040 32.85 -5.46 -16.95
N LEU A 1041 31.81 -5.13 -17.75
CA LEU A 1041 30.42 -5.55 -17.53
C LEU A 1041 30.10 -7.03 -17.88
N THR A 1042 31.06 -7.78 -18.41
CA THR A 1042 30.89 -9.20 -18.77
C THR A 1042 31.80 -10.12 -17.95
N PHE A 1043 32.96 -9.65 -17.49
CA PHE A 1043 34.00 -10.47 -16.85
C PHE A 1043 34.63 -9.82 -15.60
N GLY A 1044 34.11 -8.68 -15.12
CA GLY A 1044 34.61 -8.01 -13.92
C GLY A 1044 34.26 -8.75 -12.62
N VAL A 1045 35.12 -8.60 -11.62
CA VAL A 1045 34.84 -9.03 -10.22
C VAL A 1045 33.88 -8.02 -9.58
N GLU A 1046 32.97 -8.50 -8.73
CA GLU A 1046 31.79 -7.73 -8.29
C GLU A 1046 32.13 -6.37 -7.63
N ASP A 1047 33.27 -6.27 -6.93
CA ASP A 1047 33.68 -5.07 -6.18
C ASP A 1047 34.26 -3.92 -7.04
N ASN A 1048 34.59 -4.16 -8.31
CA ASN A 1048 35.23 -3.16 -9.19
C ASN A 1048 34.29 -2.50 -10.21
N VAL A 1049 32.97 -2.71 -10.12
CA VAL A 1049 31.97 -2.08 -11.02
C VAL A 1049 31.51 -0.70 -10.49
N ALA A 1050 32.40 -0.02 -9.74
CA ALA A 1050 32.14 1.22 -9.01
C ALA A 1050 33.02 2.40 -9.49
N ASP A 1051 33.26 2.49 -10.81
CA ASP A 1051 33.67 3.74 -11.44
C ASP A 1051 33.05 3.85 -12.84
N ASP A 1052 32.50 5.01 -13.20
CA ASP A 1052 31.93 5.29 -14.52
C ASP A 1052 33.03 5.78 -15.49
N SER A 1053 34.22 5.19 -15.37
CA SER A 1053 35.48 5.58 -16.00
C SER A 1053 35.48 5.46 -17.53
N VAL A 1054 34.90 6.47 -18.17
CA VAL A 1054 35.53 7.08 -19.34
C VAL A 1054 36.98 7.42 -18.97
N GLY A 1055 37.95 7.06 -19.80
CA GLY A 1055 39.33 7.51 -19.60
C GLY A 1055 39.47 8.99 -19.97
N GLU A 1056 40.27 9.74 -19.20
CA GLU A 1056 40.19 11.21 -18.99
C GLU A 1056 39.23 11.55 -17.82
N GLU A 1057 39.60 12.53 -16.99
CA GLU A 1057 38.83 12.95 -15.81
C GLU A 1057 37.40 13.35 -16.23
N GLU A 1058 36.36 12.80 -15.58
CA GLU A 1058 34.99 13.04 -16.04
C GLU A 1058 34.63 14.53 -15.85
N PRO A 1059 34.36 15.27 -16.94
CA PRO A 1059 34.26 16.73 -16.92
C PRO A 1059 33.04 17.19 -16.12
N SER A 1060 33.13 18.38 -15.53
CA SER A 1060 32.02 18.95 -14.78
C SER A 1060 30.81 19.22 -15.67
N VAL A 1061 29.60 19.23 -15.08
CA VAL A 1061 28.38 19.58 -15.85
C VAL A 1061 28.44 21.03 -16.29
N GLU A 1062 28.99 21.88 -15.44
CA GLU A 1062 29.24 23.29 -15.69
C GLU A 1062 30.14 23.49 -16.92
N GLU A 1063 31.28 22.79 -17.00
CA GLU A 1063 32.17 22.78 -18.19
C GLU A 1063 31.47 22.26 -19.45
N VAL A 1064 30.72 21.17 -19.36
CA VAL A 1064 30.02 20.57 -20.52
C VAL A 1064 28.83 21.43 -21.00
N LEU A 1065 28.22 22.22 -20.12
CA LEU A 1065 27.21 23.20 -20.50
C LEU A 1065 27.83 24.50 -21.06
N GLU A 1066 29.04 24.86 -20.63
CA GLU A 1066 29.81 25.95 -21.24
C GLU A 1066 30.32 25.57 -22.65
N ASP A 1067 30.89 24.38 -22.84
CA ASP A 1067 31.50 23.97 -24.11
C ASP A 1067 30.51 23.40 -25.15
N PHE A 1068 29.39 22.81 -24.70
CA PHE A 1068 28.44 22.12 -25.57
C PHE A 1068 26.97 22.49 -25.33
N GLY A 1069 26.65 23.35 -24.35
CA GLY A 1069 25.27 23.72 -24.00
C GLY A 1069 24.44 24.29 -25.15
N GLU A 1070 24.96 25.28 -25.89
CA GLU A 1070 24.26 25.83 -27.07
C GLU A 1070 24.04 24.78 -28.16
N HIS A 1071 25.00 23.88 -28.35
CA HIS A 1071 24.91 22.80 -29.34
C HIS A 1071 23.86 21.78 -28.92
N LEU A 1072 23.85 21.39 -27.64
CA LEU A 1072 22.83 20.55 -27.03
C LEU A 1072 21.42 21.16 -27.18
N VAL A 1073 21.27 22.46 -26.94
CA VAL A 1073 20.01 23.19 -27.17
C VAL A 1073 19.60 23.10 -28.64
N ARG A 1074 20.51 23.36 -29.59
CA ARG A 1074 20.25 23.31 -31.03
C ARG A 1074 19.79 21.92 -31.50
N LEU A 1075 20.39 20.85 -30.97
CA LEU A 1075 20.01 19.47 -31.27
C LEU A 1075 18.69 19.09 -30.62
N GLY A 1076 18.58 19.32 -29.31
CA GLY A 1076 17.45 18.89 -28.49
C GLY A 1076 16.14 19.61 -28.79
N ARG A 1077 16.18 20.90 -29.15
CA ARG A 1077 14.97 21.74 -29.35
C ARG A 1077 13.91 21.08 -30.23
N SER A 1078 14.30 20.51 -31.37
CA SER A 1078 13.36 19.83 -32.27
C SER A 1078 12.80 18.52 -31.68
N VAL A 1079 13.61 17.80 -30.91
CA VAL A 1079 13.24 16.54 -30.24
C VAL A 1079 12.26 16.83 -29.11
N TRP A 1080 12.56 17.81 -28.26
CA TRP A 1080 11.70 18.18 -27.14
C TRP A 1080 10.36 18.74 -27.61
N HIS A 1081 10.37 19.63 -28.61
CA HIS A 1081 9.15 20.18 -29.22
C HIS A 1081 8.21 19.08 -29.78
N ILE A 1082 8.76 18.13 -30.54
CA ILE A 1082 7.96 17.02 -31.11
C ILE A 1082 7.46 16.06 -30.00
N GLN A 1083 8.24 15.84 -28.93
CA GLN A 1083 7.75 15.07 -27.78
C GLN A 1083 6.62 15.80 -27.04
N GLY A 1084 6.78 17.11 -26.80
CA GLY A 1084 5.79 17.96 -26.12
C GLY A 1084 4.46 17.95 -26.86
N GLN A 1085 4.44 18.28 -28.15
CA GLN A 1085 3.22 18.24 -28.97
C GLN A 1085 2.55 16.85 -29.03
N ALA A 1086 3.29 15.77 -28.85
CA ALA A 1086 2.76 14.41 -28.86
C ALA A 1086 2.20 13.96 -27.50
N LEU A 1087 2.78 14.45 -26.39
CA LEU A 1087 2.26 14.26 -25.04
C LEU A 1087 1.04 15.15 -24.78
N GLU A 1088 1.06 16.42 -25.21
CA GLU A 1088 -0.09 17.35 -25.22
C GLU A 1088 -1.31 16.79 -25.99
N LYS A 1089 -1.07 15.83 -26.89
CA LYS A 1089 -2.09 15.10 -27.68
C LYS A 1089 -2.20 13.62 -27.27
N ALA A 1090 -1.77 13.27 -26.06
CA ALA A 1090 -1.98 11.94 -25.49
C ALA A 1090 -3.31 11.88 -24.71
N PRO A 1091 -4.07 10.77 -24.80
CA PRO A 1091 -5.34 10.63 -24.07
C PRO A 1091 -5.17 10.89 -22.56
N PHE A 1092 -4.20 10.22 -21.95
CA PHE A 1092 -3.80 10.39 -20.54
C PHE A 1092 -3.27 11.79 -20.14
N ILE A 1093 -3.04 12.71 -21.08
CA ILE A 1093 -2.72 14.13 -20.77
C ILE A 1093 -3.93 15.03 -21.02
N GLN A 1094 -4.82 14.65 -21.94
CA GLN A 1094 -6.06 15.36 -22.28
C GLN A 1094 -7.25 15.00 -21.38
N GLY A 1095 -7.15 13.94 -20.56
CA GLY A 1095 -8.28 13.43 -19.79
C GLY A 1095 -9.30 12.69 -20.67
N LYS A 1096 -8.79 11.86 -21.59
CA LYS A 1096 -9.55 11.05 -22.56
C LYS A 1096 -9.00 9.62 -22.61
#